data_AF-A0A966PXS7-F1
#
_entry.id   AF-A0A966PXS7-F1
#
_cell.length_a   1.000
_cell.length_b   1.000
_cell.length_c   1.000
_cell.angle_alpha   90.00
_cell.angle_beta   90.00
_cell.angle_gamma   90.00
#
_symmetry.space_group_name_H-M   'P 1'
#
loop_
_entity.id
_entity.type
_entity.pdbx_description
1 polymer ?
#
loop_
_entity_poly.entity_id
_entity_poly.type
_entity_poly.pdbx_seq_one_letter_code
_entity_poly.pdbx_strand_id
1 'polypeptide(L)'
;MSFVILPALAEIGITGLAADIIAFGIQMVASSIISKIFAPDTPNQSNLNAQQPNPGNRQQIPPAGDNKIPVVYGSAYVGGIITDLTISDDNQDIYWVFALSEVTNTETGGTPDTFTFGNVYWGGKRCIFDGTDLTKVTGLYDESTGETQDISGYMNIYLYKNGSNQPSNSSQTAISVLSASNLIYKWNSSKLMSNCAFAIIHLKYNSDRNLTGLNQTRFQLTNSRHAPGDCFLDYLSSTRYGAAIPVANIDSGSLATLNIYSNASFTYTNYSGGTSTQPRFTFNGTLDTNLKIMQNIQNLADCCDCLVKYNEITGLWGVITQTPTYTVAMDINNSNMIGAITVSPIDLNNSFNIIEAKFPDGTAKDSFNSASFDLAVINPSLLFANEPVNKQSVNLYLVNNSVQAQYLANRMLEAAREDLQIQVDINYIGLELEAGDIVTVTNANYGWTAKLFRISKVIEKFSDDGKVFATLYLMEYNPAVYDDKNITEFTPSPNTGIGSPITFGTIPVPVIVNPYPSITNPAFSVRVTTSSAGITQYAEVWYSAYQYPTPSQLIFAGTTEIQSNGNPYTINYTMPDVQLFNIPAGDWYFFSRMVNSIASSDYSLASTKFVWRPTTFQYSSRYLAVAYADDITGATNFSFNPANRLYYGLANQDSTTAPSSASSYKWYLADPAFGTNKYLAYTNRTGRKFSFDTDFAGYAAGTAAFVPTTTSQFDFRIWSALPNGTNIIDLDQATGQIIKTGTTTTGTGQVKIVNTIDGQVVAALDQFLDFGGPTTFTTTPSSITVDIYGRVVGFSLPDNFYMTIDDFVATSGQTVFSVTRAGSYIVGQCLVFQNGLLLDQADFTDASSSVTLTTGATLNDNITIISMRAISSNNYYDNTHLNVLTVAGAVVTWNGANMPYQIINVGDIMTFTTSGSPTQYTVSSVNYSTQQITFTTTVTGVVTGTPIYKFRSAGSSYQVFSRYETTLTNASSYEPTDWDFQSGYELPFLNGAVLPDQDYDIVGNTFTHTPNIATGKLTIIQFSGNNLTTPTGTPVNVVTYSVANQTGYAFVFTTGALSVYANGTRLIDNVDYTPATNSYTLTTAYTDSTTILQQQSFARTGSA
;
A
#
# COMPACT_ATOMS: atom_id res chain seq x y z
N MET A 1 -51.80 -3.24 8.32
CA MET A 1 -51.14 -1.95 8.67
C MET A 1 -52.13 -0.79 8.88
N SER A 2 -53.40 -0.92 8.48
CA SER A 2 -54.42 0.14 8.62
C SER A 2 -54.85 0.50 10.05
N PHE A 3 -54.56 -0.32 11.05
CA PHE A 3 -55.07 -0.12 12.43
C PHE A 3 -54.30 0.92 13.26
N VAL A 4 -53.17 1.45 12.77
CA VAL A 4 -52.29 2.34 13.56
C VAL A 4 -52.21 3.78 13.00
N ILE A 5 -52.52 3.98 11.71
CA ILE A 5 -52.21 5.26 11.02
C ILE A 5 -53.40 6.24 11.04
N LEU A 6 -54.64 5.77 10.96
CA LEU A 6 -55.82 6.64 11.02
C LEU A 6 -56.00 7.39 12.36
N PRO A 7 -55.72 6.80 13.54
CA PRO A 7 -55.80 7.52 14.82
C PRO A 7 -54.77 8.66 14.92
N ALA A 8 -53.57 8.49 14.35
CA ALA A 8 -52.48 9.46 14.46
C ALA A 8 -52.69 10.72 13.59
N LEU A 9 -53.37 10.62 12.45
CA LEU A 9 -53.68 11.77 11.60
C LEU A 9 -54.84 12.62 12.15
N ALA A 10 -55.77 12.00 12.87
CA ALA A 10 -56.84 12.70 13.58
C ALA A 10 -56.31 13.56 14.76
N GLU A 11 -55.21 13.15 15.40
CA GLU A 11 -54.58 13.90 16.50
C GLU A 11 -53.90 15.21 16.05
N ILE A 12 -53.62 15.40 14.75
CA ILE A 12 -52.94 16.60 14.21
C ILE A 12 -53.93 17.57 13.51
N GLY A 13 -55.24 17.34 13.65
CA GLY A 13 -56.27 18.28 13.22
C GLY A 13 -56.49 18.41 11.70
N ILE A 14 -56.02 17.44 10.90
CA ILE A 14 -56.28 17.41 9.46
C ILE A 14 -57.52 16.54 9.20
N THR A 15 -58.66 17.17 8.90
CA THR A 15 -59.92 16.49 8.58
C THR A 15 -60.43 16.86 7.19
N GLY A 16 -61.00 15.90 6.46
CA GLY A 16 -61.60 16.07 5.13
C GLY A 16 -60.68 15.67 3.97
N LEU A 17 -61.07 16.02 2.73
CA LEU A 17 -60.48 15.61 1.45
C LEU A 17 -58.93 15.71 1.38
N ALA A 18 -58.31 16.62 2.15
CA ALA A 18 -56.86 16.78 2.24
C ALA A 18 -56.15 15.64 3.01
N ALA A 19 -56.80 15.04 4.01
CA ALA A 19 -56.29 13.86 4.72
C ALA A 19 -56.30 12.61 3.82
N ASP A 20 -57.33 12.47 2.98
CA ASP A 20 -57.44 11.36 2.02
C ASP A 20 -56.38 11.45 0.92
N ILE A 21 -56.02 12.65 0.44
CA ILE A 21 -54.97 12.86 -0.58
C ILE A 21 -53.56 12.64 0.00
N ILE A 22 -53.27 13.08 1.22
CA ILE A 22 -51.97 12.86 1.88
C ILE A 22 -51.81 11.39 2.32
N ALA A 23 -52.88 10.76 2.82
CA ALA A 23 -52.89 9.34 3.14
C ALA A 23 -52.80 8.46 1.88
N PHE A 24 -53.38 8.90 0.75
CA PHE A 24 -53.24 8.26 -0.56
C PHE A 24 -51.77 8.19 -0.98
N GLY A 25 -51.05 9.31 -0.96
CA GLY A 25 -49.62 9.37 -1.31
C GLY A 25 -48.72 8.54 -0.38
N ILE A 26 -48.94 8.58 0.94
CA ILE A 26 -48.13 7.84 1.93
C ILE A 26 -48.41 6.33 1.89
N GLN A 27 -49.67 5.91 1.71
CA GLN A 27 -50.02 4.47 1.66
C GLN A 27 -49.63 3.82 0.32
N MET A 28 -49.68 4.56 -0.79
CA MET A 28 -49.27 4.06 -2.11
C MET A 28 -47.76 3.81 -2.19
N VAL A 29 -46.95 4.72 -1.62
CA VAL A 29 -45.49 4.56 -1.46
C VAL A 29 -45.15 3.42 -0.49
N ALA A 30 -45.95 3.21 0.56
CA ALA A 30 -45.78 2.04 1.43
C ALA A 30 -46.17 0.71 0.76
N SER A 31 -47.08 0.73 -0.24
CA SER A 31 -47.48 -0.48 -0.98
C SER A 31 -46.48 -0.90 -2.06
N SER A 32 -45.79 0.06 -2.69
CA SER A 32 -44.65 -0.22 -3.58
C SER A 32 -43.36 -0.55 -2.81
N ILE A 33 -43.35 -0.28 -1.50
CA ILE A 33 -42.26 -0.56 -0.56
C ILE A 33 -42.71 -1.59 0.49
N ILE A 34 -43.38 -2.67 0.09
CA ILE A 34 -43.64 -3.80 1.02
C ILE A 34 -42.34 -4.59 1.32
N SER A 35 -41.27 -4.38 0.53
CA SER A 35 -39.96 -5.03 0.74
C SER A 35 -38.99 -4.27 1.70
N LYS A 36 -39.02 -2.93 1.84
CA LYS A 36 -38.01 -2.23 2.70
C LYS A 36 -38.33 -2.21 4.20
N ILE A 37 -39.59 -2.30 4.63
CA ILE A 37 -39.94 -2.20 6.07
C ILE A 37 -39.83 -3.55 6.80
N PHE A 38 -39.66 -4.65 6.05
CA PHE A 38 -39.46 -6.01 6.58
C PHE A 38 -38.10 -6.62 6.22
N ALA A 39 -37.13 -5.80 5.79
CA ALA A 39 -35.76 -6.26 5.68
C ALA A 39 -35.30 -6.73 7.07
N PRO A 40 -34.89 -8.01 7.23
CA PRO A 40 -34.39 -8.48 8.52
C PRO A 40 -33.14 -7.69 8.90
N ASP A 41 -33.00 -7.39 10.19
CA ASP A 41 -31.68 -7.08 10.73
C ASP A 41 -30.72 -8.20 10.30
N THR A 42 -29.53 -7.80 9.86
CA THR A 42 -28.48 -8.73 9.49
C THR A 42 -28.34 -9.80 10.58
N PRO A 43 -28.37 -11.12 10.24
CA PRO A 43 -28.18 -12.15 11.24
C PRO A 43 -26.91 -11.83 12.01
N ASN A 44 -27.06 -11.77 13.32
CA ASN A 44 -26.07 -11.27 14.25
C ASN A 44 -24.72 -11.97 13.98
N GLN A 45 -23.79 -11.27 13.34
CA GLN A 45 -22.44 -11.75 13.00
C GLN A 45 -21.53 -11.86 14.25
N SER A 46 -22.11 -11.93 15.45
CA SER A 46 -21.38 -11.87 16.72
C SER A 46 -20.66 -13.15 17.13
N ASN A 47 -20.76 -14.25 16.36
CA ASN A 47 -20.08 -15.51 16.70
C ASN A 47 -18.88 -15.86 15.80
N LEU A 48 -18.34 -14.90 15.03
CA LEU A 48 -17.21 -15.15 14.12
C LEU A 48 -15.82 -14.91 14.73
N ASN A 49 -15.71 -14.57 16.02
CA ASN A 49 -14.41 -14.32 16.68
C ASN A 49 -14.34 -14.86 18.11
N ALA A 50 -14.61 -16.15 18.31
CA ALA A 50 -14.11 -16.85 19.50
C ALA A 50 -12.83 -17.60 19.12
N GLN A 51 -11.68 -16.93 19.23
CA GLN A 51 -10.39 -17.61 19.35
C GLN A 51 -10.52 -18.59 20.52
N GLN A 52 -10.49 -19.90 20.25
CA GLN A 52 -10.30 -20.90 21.28
C GLN A 52 -8.80 -21.10 21.54
N PRO A 53 -8.31 -20.84 22.77
CA PRO A 53 -7.10 -21.47 23.28
C PRO A 53 -7.45 -22.84 23.90
N ASN A 54 -6.69 -23.88 23.56
CA ASN A 54 -6.69 -25.18 24.26
C ASN A 54 -5.52 -25.17 25.27
N PRO A 55 -5.68 -25.60 26.54
CA PRO A 55 -6.05 -26.98 26.88
C PRO A 55 -7.10 -27.13 28.01
N GLY A 56 -8.13 -27.96 27.77
CA GLY A 56 -8.75 -28.78 28.82
C GLY A 56 -9.77 -28.15 29.79
N ASN A 57 -10.72 -27.32 29.33
CA ASN A 57 -11.86 -26.90 30.16
C ASN A 57 -13.22 -27.09 29.45
N ARG A 58 -14.28 -27.29 30.25
CA ARG A 58 -15.65 -27.65 29.83
C ARG A 58 -16.14 -26.81 28.65
N GLN A 59 -16.40 -27.47 27.52
CA GLN A 59 -17.14 -26.86 26.41
C GLN A 59 -18.60 -26.65 26.86
N GLN A 60 -18.92 -25.44 27.28
CA GLN A 60 -20.30 -25.01 27.54
C GLN A 60 -20.90 -24.49 26.25
N ILE A 61 -21.82 -25.26 25.67
CA ILE A 61 -22.73 -24.75 24.64
C ILE A 61 -23.92 -24.14 25.39
N PRO A 62 -24.29 -22.87 25.17
CA PRO A 62 -25.42 -22.26 25.85
C PRO A 62 -26.70 -23.06 25.54
N PRO A 63 -27.48 -23.49 26.55
CA PRO A 63 -28.76 -24.14 26.32
C PRO A 63 -29.74 -23.09 25.77
N ALA A 64 -30.19 -23.26 24.53
CA ALA A 64 -31.20 -22.41 23.93
C ALA A 64 -32.59 -23.03 24.17
N GLY A 65 -33.36 -22.44 25.09
CA GLY A 65 -34.71 -22.91 25.47
C GLY A 65 -35.79 -22.64 24.42
N ASP A 66 -35.47 -21.85 23.39
CA ASP A 66 -36.44 -21.37 22.38
C ASP A 66 -36.29 -22.06 21.01
N ASN A 67 -35.38 -23.04 20.85
CA ASN A 67 -34.95 -23.61 19.56
C ASN A 67 -36.11 -24.13 18.69
N LYS A 68 -36.64 -23.28 17.82
CA LYS A 68 -37.49 -23.68 16.70
C LYS A 68 -36.62 -24.36 15.63
N ILE A 69 -37.02 -25.55 15.19
CA ILE A 69 -36.33 -26.32 14.15
C ILE A 69 -36.79 -25.77 12.79
N PRO A 70 -35.87 -25.48 11.84
CA PRO A 70 -36.25 -24.98 10.53
C PRO A 70 -37.01 -26.04 9.72
N VAL A 71 -37.67 -25.61 8.65
CA VAL A 71 -38.33 -26.50 7.67
C VAL A 71 -37.58 -26.42 6.35
N VAL A 72 -37.11 -27.55 5.84
CA VAL A 72 -36.49 -27.66 4.51
C VAL A 72 -37.56 -28.00 3.47
N TYR A 73 -37.65 -27.19 2.41
CA TYR A 73 -38.40 -27.51 1.20
C TYR A 73 -37.42 -27.76 0.05
N GLY A 74 -37.66 -28.82 -0.72
CA GLY A 74 -36.73 -29.31 -1.74
C GLY A 74 -35.36 -29.67 -1.18
N SER A 75 -34.29 -29.33 -1.92
CA SER A 75 -32.91 -29.64 -1.53
C SER A 75 -32.20 -28.42 -0.95
N ALA A 76 -31.62 -28.56 0.25
CA ALA A 76 -30.82 -27.52 0.89
C ALA A 76 -29.64 -28.10 1.69
N TYR A 77 -28.60 -27.30 1.89
CA TYR A 77 -27.50 -27.58 2.81
C TYR A 77 -27.75 -26.89 4.16
N VAL A 78 -27.92 -27.69 5.21
CA VAL A 78 -28.23 -27.22 6.56
C VAL A 78 -27.12 -27.56 7.55
N GLY A 79 -26.79 -26.63 8.44
CA GLY A 79 -25.81 -26.88 9.51
C GLY A 79 -26.38 -27.68 10.69
N GLY A 80 -27.69 -27.58 10.91
CA GLY A 80 -28.38 -28.21 12.03
C GLY A 80 -28.22 -27.48 13.36
N ILE A 81 -29.18 -27.69 14.26
CA ILE A 81 -29.16 -27.21 15.64
C ILE A 81 -28.71 -28.35 16.54
N ILE A 82 -27.70 -28.13 17.38
CA ILE A 82 -27.28 -29.12 18.38
C ILE A 82 -28.34 -29.19 19.47
N THR A 83 -29.00 -30.33 19.59
CA THR A 83 -30.10 -30.55 20.55
C THR A 83 -29.70 -31.41 21.74
N ASP A 84 -28.66 -32.23 21.59
CA ASP A 84 -28.12 -33.07 22.67
C ASP A 84 -26.65 -33.40 22.39
N LEU A 85 -25.90 -33.76 23.43
CA LEU A 85 -24.51 -34.23 23.32
C LEU A 85 -24.17 -35.23 24.43
N THR A 86 -23.26 -36.15 24.16
CA THR A 86 -22.69 -37.05 25.17
C THR A 86 -21.25 -37.39 24.86
N ILE A 87 -20.50 -37.79 25.88
CA ILE A 87 -19.08 -38.15 25.80
C ILE A 87 -18.88 -39.50 26.50
N SER A 88 -17.86 -40.23 26.09
CA SER A 88 -17.41 -41.43 26.80
C SER A 88 -16.77 -41.12 28.15
N ASP A 89 -16.78 -42.09 29.05
CA ASP A 89 -16.17 -42.05 30.39
C ASP A 89 -14.64 -41.84 30.37
N ASP A 90 -13.96 -42.24 29.29
CA ASP A 90 -12.53 -42.03 29.06
C ASP A 90 -12.19 -40.70 28.35
N ASN A 91 -13.20 -39.87 28.05
CA ASN A 91 -13.09 -38.61 27.31
C ASN A 91 -12.44 -38.74 25.91
N GLN A 92 -12.49 -39.92 25.28
CA GLN A 92 -11.93 -40.13 23.94
C GLN A 92 -12.97 -40.03 22.81
N ASP A 93 -14.22 -40.36 23.07
CA ASP A 93 -15.30 -40.38 22.07
C ASP A 93 -16.39 -39.36 22.44
N ILE A 94 -16.79 -38.54 21.48
CA ILE A 94 -17.86 -37.54 21.65
C ILE A 94 -18.95 -37.72 20.59
N TYR A 95 -20.20 -37.50 21.00
CA TYR A 95 -21.38 -37.63 20.17
C TYR A 95 -22.19 -36.33 20.21
N TRP A 96 -22.54 -35.80 19.03
CA TRP A 96 -23.42 -34.64 18.88
C TRP A 96 -24.69 -35.01 18.13
N VAL A 97 -25.82 -34.50 18.58
CA VAL A 97 -27.13 -34.70 17.93
C VAL A 97 -27.57 -33.39 17.28
N PHE A 98 -27.64 -33.39 15.94
CA PHE A 98 -28.04 -32.26 15.11
C PHE A 98 -29.48 -32.42 14.62
N ALA A 99 -30.40 -31.59 15.09
CA ALA A 99 -31.72 -31.46 14.48
C ALA A 99 -31.60 -30.62 13.21
N LEU A 100 -32.02 -31.17 12.07
CA LEU A 100 -31.79 -30.57 10.75
C LEU A 100 -33.04 -29.92 10.16
N SER A 101 -34.18 -30.61 10.25
CA SER A 101 -35.47 -30.11 9.76
C SER A 101 -36.64 -30.76 10.49
N GLU A 102 -37.74 -30.03 10.62
CA GLU A 102 -39.06 -30.64 10.83
C GLU A 102 -39.44 -31.48 9.59
N VAL A 103 -40.10 -32.61 9.81
CA VAL A 103 -40.62 -33.46 8.73
C VAL A 103 -42.02 -32.99 8.36
N THR A 104 -42.18 -32.56 7.12
CA THR A 104 -43.41 -32.02 6.56
C THR A 104 -44.47 -33.11 6.34
N ASN A 105 -45.73 -32.69 6.23
CA ASN A 105 -46.89 -33.59 6.07
C ASN A 105 -47.03 -34.68 7.16
N THR A 106 -46.51 -34.41 8.37
CA THR A 106 -46.66 -35.30 9.54
C THR A 106 -47.92 -34.99 10.36
N GLU A 107 -48.56 -33.86 10.07
CA GLU A 107 -49.75 -33.37 10.75
C GLU A 107 -50.99 -33.67 9.90
N THR A 108 -52.19 -33.55 10.46
CA THR A 108 -53.48 -33.73 9.72
C THR A 108 -53.74 -35.12 9.11
N GLY A 109 -53.04 -36.16 9.55
CA GLY A 109 -53.28 -37.54 9.10
C GLY A 109 -52.69 -37.89 7.72
N GLY A 110 -51.84 -37.01 7.18
CA GLY A 110 -51.08 -37.25 5.95
C GLY A 110 -49.94 -38.26 6.12
N THR A 111 -49.45 -38.79 5.00
CA THR A 111 -48.22 -39.59 4.97
C THR A 111 -47.01 -38.67 5.06
N PRO A 112 -46.11 -38.83 6.06
CA PRO A 112 -44.92 -38.00 6.19
C PRO A 112 -44.10 -37.91 4.90
N ASP A 113 -43.66 -36.71 4.55
CA ASP A 113 -42.81 -36.54 3.37
C ASP A 113 -41.47 -37.26 3.54
N THR A 114 -40.88 -37.68 2.42
CA THR A 114 -39.64 -38.45 2.45
C THR A 114 -38.44 -37.53 2.43
N PHE A 115 -37.63 -37.63 3.49
CA PHE A 115 -36.34 -36.96 3.58
C PHE A 115 -35.22 -37.91 3.16
N THR A 116 -34.35 -37.42 2.28
CA THR A 116 -33.11 -38.10 1.87
C THR A 116 -31.90 -37.22 2.14
N PHE A 117 -30.75 -37.85 2.27
CA PHE A 117 -29.50 -37.19 2.60
C PHE A 117 -28.53 -37.31 1.43
N GLY A 118 -27.85 -36.22 1.11
CA GLY A 118 -26.80 -36.16 0.10
C GLY A 118 -25.42 -36.04 0.72
N ASN A 119 -24.61 -35.14 0.17
CA ASN A 119 -23.26 -34.89 0.66
C ASN A 119 -23.27 -34.28 2.07
N VAL A 120 -22.32 -34.72 2.91
CA VAL A 120 -22.05 -34.15 4.23
C VAL A 120 -20.66 -33.53 4.21
N TYR A 121 -20.51 -32.33 4.77
CA TYR A 121 -19.25 -31.61 4.86
C TYR A 121 -18.85 -31.41 6.32
N TRP A 122 -17.57 -31.61 6.63
CA TRP A 122 -16.95 -31.40 7.94
C TRP A 122 -15.74 -30.48 7.80
N GLY A 123 -15.77 -29.31 8.43
CA GLY A 123 -14.72 -28.31 8.33
C GLY A 123 -14.45 -27.86 6.89
N GLY A 124 -15.50 -27.80 6.06
CA GLY A 124 -15.42 -27.45 4.63
C GLY A 124 -15.02 -28.59 3.69
N LYS A 125 -14.60 -29.75 4.21
CA LYS A 125 -14.24 -30.94 3.41
C LYS A 125 -15.41 -31.91 3.30
N ARG A 126 -15.62 -32.54 2.15
CA ARG A 126 -16.69 -33.51 1.93
C ARG A 126 -16.34 -34.85 2.58
N CYS A 127 -17.24 -35.38 3.41
CA CYS A 127 -17.10 -36.69 4.02
C CYS A 127 -17.22 -37.78 2.95
N ILE A 128 -16.19 -38.63 2.84
CA ILE A 128 -16.21 -39.86 2.06
C ILE A 128 -16.69 -40.98 2.98
N PHE A 129 -17.84 -41.55 2.67
CA PHE A 129 -18.37 -42.70 3.41
C PHE A 129 -17.77 -44.01 2.90
N ASP A 130 -17.61 -44.98 3.79
CA ASP A 130 -17.22 -46.35 3.43
C ASP A 130 -18.23 -46.97 2.46
N GLY A 131 -17.78 -47.83 1.54
CA GLY A 131 -18.65 -48.45 0.54
C GLY A 131 -19.62 -49.51 1.07
N THR A 132 -19.41 -50.00 2.30
CA THR A 132 -20.24 -51.04 2.92
C THR A 132 -21.02 -50.50 4.13
N ASP A 133 -20.32 -49.85 5.06
CA ASP A 133 -20.90 -49.24 6.26
C ASP A 133 -20.99 -47.73 6.06
N LEU A 134 -22.10 -47.27 5.48
CA LEU A 134 -22.36 -45.87 5.15
C LEU A 134 -22.43 -44.94 6.38
N THR A 135 -22.18 -45.44 7.60
CA THR A 135 -21.99 -44.60 8.78
C THR A 135 -20.54 -44.16 8.97
N LYS A 136 -19.57 -44.94 8.48
CA LYS A 136 -18.14 -44.66 8.68
C LYS A 136 -17.66 -43.63 7.67
N VAL A 137 -16.97 -42.61 8.14
CA VAL A 137 -16.24 -41.68 7.27
C VAL A 137 -14.81 -42.16 7.16
N THR A 138 -14.41 -42.55 5.95
CA THR A 138 -13.06 -43.05 5.65
C THR A 138 -12.12 -41.91 5.28
N GLY A 139 -12.63 -40.82 4.70
CA GLY A 139 -11.82 -39.67 4.34
C GLY A 139 -12.56 -38.36 4.33
N LEU A 140 -11.81 -37.27 4.44
CA LEU A 140 -12.28 -35.91 4.23
C LEU A 140 -11.68 -35.39 2.92
N TYR A 141 -12.51 -35.31 1.89
CA TYR A 141 -12.14 -34.83 0.56
C TYR A 141 -12.21 -33.31 0.50
N ASP A 142 -11.08 -32.69 0.16
CA ASP A 142 -11.02 -31.26 -0.09
C ASP A 142 -11.20 -30.97 -1.58
N GLU A 143 -12.40 -30.51 -1.93
CA GLU A 143 -12.79 -30.20 -3.31
C GLU A 143 -11.96 -29.07 -3.94
N SER A 144 -11.30 -28.24 -3.11
CA SER A 144 -10.44 -27.15 -3.58
C SER A 144 -9.10 -27.64 -4.13
N THR A 145 -8.65 -28.82 -3.68
CA THR A 145 -7.28 -29.31 -3.90
C THR A 145 -7.22 -30.69 -4.52
N GLY A 146 -8.34 -31.42 -4.51
CA GLY A 146 -8.41 -32.80 -4.96
C GLY A 146 -7.77 -33.79 -3.98
N GLU A 147 -7.32 -33.33 -2.82
CA GLU A 147 -6.66 -34.15 -1.80
C GLU A 147 -7.69 -34.78 -0.85
N THR A 148 -7.38 -35.98 -0.37
CA THR A 148 -8.21 -36.68 0.63
C THR A 148 -7.39 -36.92 1.89
N GLN A 149 -7.87 -36.40 3.02
CA GLN A 149 -7.32 -36.75 4.33
C GLN A 149 -7.94 -38.07 4.81
N ASP A 150 -7.12 -39.09 5.07
CA ASP A 150 -7.59 -40.34 5.66
C ASP A 150 -7.93 -40.17 7.15
N ILE A 151 -9.19 -40.47 7.50
CA ILE A 151 -9.71 -40.45 8.87
C ILE A 151 -10.38 -41.77 9.25
N SER A 152 -10.07 -42.84 8.53
CA SER A 152 -10.68 -44.16 8.71
C SER A 152 -10.63 -44.61 10.17
N GLY A 153 -11.81 -44.91 10.72
CA GLY A 153 -11.98 -45.39 12.10
C GLY A 153 -12.10 -44.32 13.18
N TYR A 154 -12.10 -43.03 12.83
CA TYR A 154 -12.18 -41.93 13.80
C TYR A 154 -13.49 -41.12 13.76
N MET A 155 -14.35 -41.32 12.76
CA MET A 155 -15.62 -40.61 12.65
C MET A 155 -16.72 -41.50 12.10
N ASN A 156 -17.90 -41.41 12.72
CA ASN A 156 -19.14 -41.95 12.18
C ASN A 156 -20.22 -40.88 12.13
N ILE A 157 -21.03 -40.89 11.07
CA ILE A 157 -22.21 -40.03 10.94
C ILE A 157 -23.42 -40.92 10.71
N TYR A 158 -24.39 -40.85 11.62
CA TYR A 158 -25.65 -41.58 11.54
C TYR A 158 -26.77 -40.61 11.15
N LEU A 159 -27.53 -40.95 10.12
CA LEU A 159 -28.55 -40.07 9.53
C LEU A 159 -29.92 -40.66 9.77
N TYR A 160 -30.88 -39.85 10.20
CA TYR A 160 -32.24 -40.27 10.55
C TYR A 160 -33.25 -39.39 9.83
N LYS A 161 -34.12 -40.01 9.02
CA LYS A 161 -35.05 -39.29 8.14
C LYS A 161 -36.32 -38.81 8.84
N ASN A 162 -36.75 -39.49 9.90
CA ASN A 162 -37.95 -39.14 10.66
C ASN A 162 -37.96 -39.83 12.05
N GLY A 163 -37.22 -39.26 12.99
CA GLY A 163 -37.14 -39.74 14.37
C GLY A 163 -36.24 -40.96 14.60
N SER A 164 -36.06 -41.28 15.88
CA SER A 164 -34.98 -42.14 16.39
C SER A 164 -34.98 -43.58 15.88
N ASN A 165 -36.12 -44.04 15.34
CA ASN A 165 -36.30 -45.40 14.85
C ASN A 165 -36.31 -45.49 13.31
N GLN A 166 -35.96 -44.42 12.60
CA GLN A 166 -35.95 -44.36 11.14
C GLN A 166 -34.55 -43.99 10.60
N PRO A 167 -33.54 -44.87 10.75
CA PRO A 167 -32.22 -44.63 10.19
C PRO A 167 -32.27 -44.62 8.65
N SER A 168 -31.40 -43.82 8.05
CA SER A 168 -31.29 -43.62 6.60
C SER A 168 -30.06 -44.32 6.02
N ASN A 169 -28.93 -44.28 6.72
CA ASN A 169 -27.65 -44.86 6.28
C ASN A 169 -27.17 -46.04 7.13
N SER A 170 -28.01 -46.56 8.03
CA SER A 170 -27.70 -47.70 8.88
C SER A 170 -28.95 -48.50 9.26
N SER A 171 -28.78 -49.62 9.95
CA SER A 171 -29.88 -50.36 10.61
C SER A 171 -30.03 -50.03 12.10
N GLN A 172 -29.17 -49.16 12.66
CA GLN A 172 -29.11 -48.86 14.08
C GLN A 172 -30.04 -47.69 14.42
N THR A 173 -30.90 -47.87 15.43
CA THR A 173 -31.72 -46.76 15.95
C THR A 173 -30.84 -45.76 16.68
N ALA A 174 -31.23 -44.48 16.71
CA ALA A 174 -30.50 -43.44 17.42
C ALA A 174 -30.35 -43.75 18.91
N ILE A 175 -31.37 -44.38 19.49
CA ILE A 175 -31.34 -44.84 20.89
C ILE A 175 -30.26 -45.90 21.07
N SER A 176 -30.10 -46.85 20.14
CA SER A 176 -29.04 -47.86 20.22
C SER A 176 -27.64 -47.24 20.13
N VAL A 177 -27.44 -46.28 19.22
CA VAL A 177 -26.16 -45.56 19.06
C VAL A 177 -25.80 -44.78 20.34
N LEU A 178 -26.76 -44.07 20.92
CA LEU A 178 -26.57 -43.24 22.12
C LEU A 178 -26.83 -43.96 23.45
N SER A 179 -26.84 -45.30 23.45
CA SER A 179 -26.95 -46.13 24.66
C SER A 179 -25.72 -47.00 24.92
N ALA A 180 -24.63 -46.78 24.18
CA ALA A 180 -23.37 -47.48 24.37
C ALA A 180 -22.89 -47.41 25.84
N SER A 181 -22.30 -48.51 26.32
CA SER A 181 -22.06 -48.73 27.76
C SER A 181 -21.13 -47.68 28.38
N ASN A 182 -20.18 -47.18 27.60
CA ASN A 182 -19.14 -46.21 27.98
C ASN A 182 -19.61 -44.74 27.97
N LEU A 183 -20.83 -44.43 27.52
CA LEU A 183 -21.32 -43.04 27.49
C LEU A 183 -21.75 -42.55 28.87
N ILE A 184 -21.37 -41.33 29.22
CA ILE A 184 -21.73 -40.67 30.50
C ILE A 184 -23.25 -40.40 30.56
N TYR A 185 -23.81 -39.85 29.48
CA TYR A 185 -25.24 -39.63 29.32
C TYR A 185 -25.77 -40.52 28.20
N LYS A 186 -26.91 -41.18 28.44
CA LYS A 186 -27.47 -42.18 27.53
C LYS A 186 -28.89 -41.83 27.15
N TRP A 187 -29.22 -42.06 25.88
CA TRP A 187 -30.59 -42.02 25.42
C TRP A 187 -31.34 -43.26 25.88
N ASN A 188 -32.60 -43.05 26.24
CA ASN A 188 -33.56 -44.11 26.55
C ASN A 188 -34.72 -44.05 25.55
N SER A 189 -35.72 -44.90 25.74
CA SER A 189 -36.88 -44.98 24.86
C SER A 189 -37.75 -43.71 24.81
N SER A 190 -37.54 -42.71 25.67
CA SER A 190 -38.27 -41.44 25.63
C SER A 190 -37.66 -40.42 24.65
N LYS A 191 -36.43 -40.66 24.14
CA LYS A 191 -35.75 -39.76 23.19
C LYS A 191 -36.13 -40.12 21.75
N LEU A 192 -37.34 -39.74 21.36
CA LEU A 192 -37.96 -40.21 20.11
C LEU A 192 -37.60 -39.39 18.87
N MET A 193 -37.26 -38.10 19.02
CA MET A 193 -37.02 -37.16 17.91
C MET A 193 -38.15 -37.20 16.84
N SER A 194 -39.37 -37.50 17.25
CA SER A 194 -40.48 -37.75 16.33
C SER A 194 -40.70 -36.58 15.38
N ASN A 195 -40.93 -36.88 14.10
CA ASN A 195 -41.20 -35.89 13.07
C ASN A 195 -40.05 -34.88 12.84
N CYS A 196 -38.81 -35.28 13.14
CA CYS A 196 -37.60 -34.51 12.89
C CYS A 196 -36.61 -35.34 12.06
N ALA A 197 -36.06 -34.73 11.01
CA ALA A 197 -34.87 -35.22 10.32
C ALA A 197 -33.63 -34.72 11.09
N PHE A 198 -32.74 -35.64 11.48
CA PHE A 198 -31.60 -35.32 12.33
C PHE A 198 -30.40 -36.21 12.05
N ALA A 199 -29.24 -35.81 12.54
CA ALA A 199 -27.98 -36.56 12.41
C ALA A 199 -27.29 -36.73 13.77
N ILE A 200 -26.56 -37.82 13.94
CA ILE A 200 -25.65 -38.04 15.06
C ILE A 200 -24.24 -38.13 14.50
N ILE A 201 -23.33 -37.30 15.00
CA ILE A 201 -21.91 -37.39 14.66
C ILE A 201 -21.19 -37.96 15.87
N HIS A 202 -20.52 -39.09 15.68
CA HIS A 202 -19.57 -39.68 16.59
C HIS A 202 -18.16 -39.33 16.12
N LEU A 203 -17.34 -38.78 17.02
CA LEU A 203 -15.94 -38.44 16.75
C LEU A 203 -15.05 -39.01 17.84
N LYS A 204 -14.00 -39.70 17.43
CA LYS A 204 -12.90 -40.14 18.29
C LYS A 204 -11.76 -39.14 18.24
N TYR A 205 -11.31 -38.66 19.39
CA TYR A 205 -10.25 -37.67 19.52
C TYR A 205 -8.93 -38.17 18.90
N ASN A 206 -8.33 -37.35 18.03
CA ASN A 206 -6.99 -37.57 17.50
C ASN A 206 -6.33 -36.25 17.08
N SER A 207 -5.27 -35.85 17.78
CA SER A 207 -4.52 -34.61 17.48
C SER A 207 -3.76 -34.65 16.16
N ASP A 208 -3.16 -35.79 15.82
CA ASP A 208 -2.31 -35.93 14.62
C ASP A 208 -3.15 -35.84 13.33
N ARG A 209 -4.42 -36.20 13.41
CA ARG A 209 -5.41 -36.07 12.32
C ARG A 209 -6.26 -34.81 12.44
N ASN A 210 -5.96 -33.91 13.37
CA ASN A 210 -6.72 -32.68 13.60
C ASN A 210 -8.23 -32.92 13.86
N LEU A 211 -8.55 -34.02 14.55
CA LEU A 211 -9.89 -34.39 15.01
C LEU A 211 -10.00 -34.12 16.51
N THR A 212 -9.98 -32.84 16.87
CA THR A 212 -9.86 -32.39 18.27
C THR A 212 -11.15 -31.80 18.84
N GLY A 213 -12.17 -31.59 18.02
CA GLY A 213 -13.46 -31.01 18.43
C GLY A 213 -14.43 -30.87 17.26
N LEU A 214 -15.56 -30.22 17.50
CA LEU A 214 -16.57 -29.97 16.48
C LEU A 214 -16.08 -28.93 15.46
N ASN A 215 -16.17 -29.27 14.18
CA ASN A 215 -15.98 -28.31 13.08
C ASN A 215 -17.33 -27.92 12.45
N GLN A 216 -17.31 -26.85 11.64
CA GLN A 216 -18.49 -26.46 10.86
C GLN A 216 -18.95 -27.65 10.00
N THR A 217 -20.20 -28.08 10.22
CA THR A 217 -20.79 -29.20 9.51
C THR A 217 -21.92 -28.70 8.63
N ARG A 218 -22.08 -29.24 7.42
CA ARG A 218 -23.25 -29.01 6.55
C ARG A 218 -23.76 -30.34 6.02
N PHE A 219 -25.07 -30.54 6.07
CA PHE A 219 -25.77 -31.71 5.57
C PHE A 219 -26.63 -31.32 4.39
N GLN A 220 -26.42 -31.95 3.24
CA GLN A 220 -27.40 -31.87 2.16
C GLN A 220 -28.63 -32.69 2.55
N LEU A 221 -29.76 -32.01 2.69
CA LEU A 221 -31.04 -32.61 3.02
C LEU A 221 -32.03 -32.31 1.90
N THR A 222 -32.70 -33.35 1.41
CA THR A 222 -33.71 -33.22 0.37
C THR A 222 -35.05 -33.70 0.88
N ASN A 223 -36.02 -32.78 0.92
CA ASN A 223 -37.42 -33.06 1.14
C ASN A 223 -38.11 -33.30 -0.22
N SER A 224 -38.97 -34.33 -0.31
CA SER A 224 -39.80 -34.55 -1.49
C SER A 224 -40.79 -33.42 -1.78
N ARG A 225 -41.13 -32.60 -0.78
CA ARG A 225 -41.99 -31.41 -0.96
C ARG A 225 -41.18 -30.21 -1.41
N HIS A 226 -41.36 -29.82 -2.67
CA HIS A 226 -40.66 -28.69 -3.30
C HIS A 226 -41.57 -27.82 -4.20
N ALA A 227 -42.80 -28.27 -4.49
CA ALA A 227 -43.74 -27.54 -5.31
C ALA A 227 -44.33 -26.35 -4.52
N PRO A 228 -44.27 -25.10 -5.02
CA PRO A 228 -44.61 -23.93 -4.22
C PRO A 228 -45.99 -23.97 -3.54
N GLY A 229 -47.04 -24.35 -4.26
CA GLY A 229 -48.40 -24.47 -3.71
C GLY A 229 -48.52 -25.55 -2.63
N ASP A 230 -47.80 -26.66 -2.78
CA ASP A 230 -47.76 -27.73 -1.77
C ASP A 230 -47.00 -27.31 -0.51
N CYS A 231 -45.94 -26.52 -0.67
CA CYS A 231 -45.20 -25.91 0.44
C CYS A 231 -46.05 -24.86 1.17
N PHE A 232 -46.83 -24.05 0.43
CA PHE A 232 -47.81 -23.12 1.02
C PHE A 232 -48.86 -23.88 1.84
N LEU A 233 -49.45 -24.94 1.29
CA LEU A 233 -50.46 -25.72 1.99
C LEU A 233 -49.91 -26.32 3.31
N ASP A 234 -48.71 -26.88 3.26
CA ASP A 234 -48.02 -27.44 4.42
C ASP A 234 -47.77 -26.38 5.49
N TYR A 235 -47.20 -25.22 5.10
CA TYR A 235 -46.92 -24.14 6.06
C TYR A 235 -48.19 -23.47 6.61
N LEU A 236 -49.24 -23.28 5.79
CA LEU A 236 -50.49 -22.66 6.24
C LEU A 236 -51.25 -23.57 7.21
N SER A 237 -51.24 -24.89 6.97
CA SER A 237 -52.00 -25.86 7.77
C SER A 237 -51.25 -26.41 8.98
N SER A 238 -49.91 -26.37 8.99
CA SER A 238 -49.09 -26.91 10.07
C SER A 238 -49.41 -26.25 11.42
N THR A 239 -49.69 -27.08 12.43
CA THR A 239 -49.92 -26.64 13.81
C THR A 239 -48.63 -26.56 14.64
N ARG A 240 -47.54 -27.15 14.14
CA ARG A 240 -46.26 -27.22 14.85
C ARG A 240 -45.33 -26.06 14.48
N TYR A 241 -45.16 -25.80 13.20
CA TYR A 241 -44.21 -24.79 12.69
C TYR A 241 -44.86 -23.71 11.82
N GLY A 242 -46.14 -23.89 11.47
CA GLY A 242 -46.86 -23.04 10.52
C GLY A 242 -47.93 -22.13 11.14
N ALA A 243 -48.92 -21.78 10.30
CA ALA A 243 -49.99 -20.84 10.63
C ALA A 243 -51.20 -21.47 11.35
N ALA A 244 -51.25 -22.80 11.45
CA ALA A 244 -52.36 -23.55 12.05
C ALA A 244 -53.75 -23.22 11.47
N ILE A 245 -53.83 -22.85 10.19
CA ILE A 245 -55.10 -22.54 9.50
C ILE A 245 -55.78 -23.86 9.11
N PRO A 246 -57.04 -24.10 9.50
CA PRO A 246 -57.78 -25.28 9.06
C PRO A 246 -57.80 -25.36 7.52
N VAL A 247 -57.57 -26.55 6.96
CA VAL A 247 -57.52 -26.76 5.49
C VAL A 247 -58.82 -26.30 4.81
N ALA A 248 -59.96 -26.37 5.49
CA ALA A 248 -61.24 -25.87 4.99
C ALA A 248 -61.28 -24.34 4.76
N ASN A 249 -60.36 -23.59 5.38
CA ASN A 249 -60.21 -22.15 5.25
C ASN A 249 -59.06 -21.78 4.28
N ILE A 250 -58.58 -22.74 3.49
CA ILE A 250 -57.51 -22.56 2.50
C ILE A 250 -58.08 -22.89 1.11
N ASP A 251 -57.89 -21.99 0.15
CA ASP A 251 -58.22 -22.21 -1.26
C ASP A 251 -57.14 -23.09 -1.90
N SER A 252 -57.32 -24.40 -1.78
CA SER A 252 -56.44 -25.39 -2.41
C SER A 252 -56.44 -25.32 -3.94
N GLY A 253 -57.50 -24.76 -4.56
CA GLY A 253 -57.57 -24.55 -6.00
C GLY A 253 -56.55 -23.53 -6.47
N SER A 254 -56.44 -22.40 -5.76
CA SER A 254 -55.42 -21.38 -6.02
C SER A 254 -53.98 -21.92 -5.92
N LEU A 255 -53.73 -22.78 -4.93
CA LEU A 255 -52.43 -23.43 -4.72
C LEU A 255 -52.12 -24.46 -5.83
N ALA A 256 -53.14 -25.18 -6.32
CA ALA A 256 -52.98 -26.08 -7.46
C ALA A 256 -52.65 -25.32 -8.75
N THR A 257 -53.28 -24.15 -8.98
CA THR A 257 -52.94 -23.27 -10.11
C THR A 257 -51.50 -22.77 -10.00
N LEU A 258 -51.03 -22.41 -8.80
CA LEU A 258 -49.64 -22.03 -8.56
C LEU A 258 -48.68 -23.18 -8.90
N ASN A 259 -48.98 -24.41 -8.48
CA ASN A 259 -48.17 -25.59 -8.81
C ASN A 259 -48.09 -25.82 -10.33
N ILE A 260 -49.21 -25.71 -11.05
CA ILE A 260 -49.25 -25.89 -12.51
C ILE A 260 -48.35 -24.85 -13.19
N TYR A 261 -48.46 -23.58 -12.81
CA TYR A 261 -47.66 -22.51 -13.40
C TYR A 261 -46.18 -22.64 -13.07
N SER A 262 -45.85 -23.01 -11.82
CA SER A 262 -44.49 -23.20 -11.33
C SER A 262 -43.78 -24.37 -12.02
N ASN A 263 -44.51 -25.44 -12.31
CA ASN A 263 -43.98 -26.66 -12.92
C ASN A 263 -43.81 -26.56 -14.45
N ALA A 264 -44.39 -25.55 -15.10
CA ALA A 264 -44.15 -25.34 -16.52
C ALA A 264 -42.68 -24.93 -16.77
N SER A 265 -42.08 -25.53 -17.79
CA SER A 265 -40.66 -25.33 -18.10
C SER A 265 -40.42 -24.05 -18.91
N PHE A 266 -39.30 -23.40 -18.65
CA PHE A 266 -38.75 -22.35 -19.52
C PHE A 266 -37.33 -22.71 -19.97
N THR A 267 -36.88 -22.06 -21.03
CA THR A 267 -35.58 -22.31 -21.67
C THR A 267 -34.54 -21.30 -21.21
N TYR A 268 -33.31 -21.75 -20.97
CA TYR A 268 -32.17 -20.90 -20.62
C TYR A 268 -30.89 -21.38 -21.29
N THR A 269 -29.89 -20.50 -21.37
CA THR A 269 -28.54 -20.82 -21.83
C THR A 269 -27.71 -21.22 -20.61
N ASN A 270 -27.19 -22.45 -20.61
CA ASN A 270 -26.33 -22.95 -19.54
C ASN A 270 -24.94 -22.30 -19.56
N TYR A 271 -24.16 -22.49 -18.51
CA TYR A 271 -22.80 -21.93 -18.38
C TYR A 271 -21.82 -22.38 -19.49
N SER A 272 -22.12 -23.47 -20.20
CA SER A 272 -21.33 -23.99 -21.33
C SER A 272 -21.78 -23.44 -22.69
N GLY A 273 -22.72 -22.48 -22.71
CA GLY A 273 -23.28 -21.88 -23.92
C GLY A 273 -24.33 -22.73 -24.65
N GLY A 274 -24.72 -23.87 -24.08
CA GLY A 274 -25.77 -24.74 -24.62
C GLY A 274 -27.17 -24.38 -24.09
N THR A 275 -28.21 -24.86 -24.77
CA THR A 275 -29.60 -24.65 -24.34
C THR A 275 -30.04 -25.74 -23.35
N SER A 276 -30.68 -25.34 -22.25
CA SER A 276 -31.23 -26.21 -21.20
C SER A 276 -32.64 -25.74 -20.78
N THR A 277 -33.36 -26.55 -20.01
CA THR A 277 -34.72 -26.25 -19.51
C THR A 277 -34.85 -26.57 -18.03
N GLN A 278 -35.60 -25.75 -17.29
CA GLN A 278 -35.98 -26.03 -15.90
C GLN A 278 -37.42 -25.55 -15.62
N PRO A 279 -38.09 -26.05 -14.56
CA PRO A 279 -39.34 -25.46 -14.07
C PRO A 279 -39.16 -23.97 -13.71
N ARG A 280 -40.20 -23.15 -13.86
CA ARG A 280 -40.13 -21.72 -13.49
C ARG A 280 -39.78 -21.52 -12.02
N PHE A 281 -40.49 -22.20 -11.13
CA PHE A 281 -40.28 -22.06 -9.69
C PHE A 281 -40.22 -23.41 -9.02
N THR A 282 -39.17 -23.64 -8.25
CA THR A 282 -39.05 -24.77 -7.32
C THR A 282 -38.45 -24.26 -6.02
N PHE A 283 -39.01 -24.68 -4.88
CA PHE A 283 -38.42 -24.34 -3.59
C PHE A 283 -37.31 -25.32 -3.24
N ASN A 284 -36.13 -24.79 -3.01
CA ASN A 284 -34.92 -25.48 -2.61
C ASN A 284 -34.20 -24.62 -1.58
N GLY A 285 -34.57 -24.78 -0.31
CA GLY A 285 -34.03 -23.96 0.76
C GLY A 285 -34.69 -24.21 2.10
N THR A 286 -34.40 -23.33 3.04
CA THR A 286 -34.83 -23.46 4.44
C THR A 286 -35.69 -22.29 4.87
N LEU A 287 -36.80 -22.60 5.53
CA LEU A 287 -37.65 -21.61 6.18
C LEU A 287 -37.34 -21.57 7.68
N ASP A 288 -37.00 -20.38 8.20
CA ASP A 288 -36.74 -20.17 9.62
C ASP A 288 -38.05 -19.99 10.39
N THR A 289 -38.34 -20.94 11.27
CA THR A 289 -39.56 -21.01 12.07
C THR A 289 -39.52 -20.08 13.30
N ASN A 290 -38.42 -19.34 13.51
CA ASN A 290 -38.35 -18.22 14.46
C ASN A 290 -38.99 -16.94 13.92
N LEU A 291 -39.14 -16.82 12.60
CA LEU A 291 -39.75 -15.63 11.97
C LEU A 291 -41.27 -15.61 12.17
N LYS A 292 -41.85 -14.40 12.09
CA LYS A 292 -43.32 -14.24 12.16
C LYS A 292 -43.99 -14.96 11.00
N ILE A 293 -45.15 -15.57 11.25
CA ILE A 293 -45.91 -16.35 10.25
C ILE A 293 -46.10 -15.58 8.94
N MET A 294 -46.54 -14.32 9.00
CA MET A 294 -46.77 -13.51 7.80
C MET A 294 -45.47 -13.21 7.02
N GLN A 295 -44.33 -13.07 7.71
CA GLN A 295 -43.05 -12.88 7.06
C GLN A 295 -42.62 -14.13 6.31
N ASN A 296 -42.82 -15.31 6.88
CA ASN A 296 -42.55 -16.58 6.20
C ASN A 296 -43.49 -16.84 5.01
N ILE A 297 -44.77 -16.46 5.14
CA ILE A 297 -45.72 -16.49 4.02
C ILE A 297 -45.26 -15.56 2.89
N GLN A 298 -44.74 -14.37 3.21
CA GLN A 298 -44.17 -13.46 2.22
C GLN A 298 -42.87 -14.01 1.59
N ASN A 299 -41.99 -14.62 2.39
CA ASN A 299 -40.78 -15.28 1.87
C ASN A 299 -41.11 -16.39 0.86
N LEU A 300 -42.17 -17.17 1.12
CA LEU A 300 -42.69 -18.17 0.16
C LEU A 300 -43.17 -17.46 -1.12
N ALA A 301 -43.94 -16.38 -0.99
CA ALA A 301 -44.50 -15.64 -2.11
C ALA A 301 -43.43 -15.00 -3.02
N ASP A 302 -42.39 -14.40 -2.42
CA ASP A 302 -41.28 -13.74 -3.12
C ASP A 302 -40.45 -14.75 -3.95
N CYS A 303 -40.38 -16.02 -3.52
CA CYS A 303 -39.62 -17.07 -4.20
C CYS A 303 -40.37 -17.72 -5.39
N CYS A 304 -41.64 -17.37 -5.62
CA CYS A 304 -42.45 -17.85 -6.76
C CYS A 304 -43.32 -16.76 -7.41
N ASP A 305 -43.04 -15.48 -7.13
CA ASP A 305 -43.74 -14.30 -7.66
C ASP A 305 -45.29 -14.42 -7.66
N CYS A 306 -45.86 -14.78 -6.50
CA CYS A 306 -47.32 -14.80 -6.30
C CYS A 306 -47.75 -13.75 -5.28
N LEU A 307 -49.04 -13.37 -5.29
CA LEU A 307 -49.60 -12.49 -4.25
C LEU A 307 -50.41 -13.31 -3.25
N VAL A 308 -50.24 -13.04 -1.96
CA VAL A 308 -51.04 -13.70 -0.92
C VAL A 308 -52.39 -13.01 -0.82
N LYS A 309 -53.48 -13.78 -0.89
CA LYS A 309 -54.86 -13.28 -0.86
C LYS A 309 -55.63 -13.88 0.31
N TYR A 310 -56.43 -13.05 0.96
CA TYR A 310 -57.58 -13.49 1.73
C TYR A 310 -58.83 -13.05 0.99
N ASN A 311 -59.69 -14.00 0.62
CA ASN A 311 -60.94 -13.72 -0.07
C ASN A 311 -62.05 -13.55 0.98
N GLU A 312 -62.60 -12.33 1.08
CA GLU A 312 -63.59 -12.00 2.12
C GLU A 312 -64.97 -12.59 1.80
N ILE A 313 -65.27 -12.85 0.53
CA ILE A 313 -66.55 -13.45 0.08
C ILE A 313 -66.63 -14.94 0.45
N THR A 314 -65.54 -15.68 0.25
CA THR A 314 -65.46 -17.13 0.51
C THR A 314 -64.86 -17.46 1.87
N GLY A 315 -64.18 -16.51 2.52
CA GLY A 315 -63.51 -16.67 3.80
C GLY A 315 -62.22 -17.50 3.73
N LEU A 316 -61.61 -17.64 2.55
CA LEU A 316 -60.47 -18.53 2.29
C LEU A 316 -59.15 -17.76 2.11
N TRP A 317 -58.07 -18.35 2.64
CA TRP A 317 -56.69 -17.94 2.34
C TRP A 317 -56.19 -18.64 1.08
N GLY A 318 -55.55 -17.90 0.19
CA GLY A 318 -55.01 -18.44 -1.06
C GLY A 318 -53.92 -17.56 -1.65
N VAL A 319 -53.59 -17.83 -2.91
CA VAL A 319 -52.58 -17.07 -3.67
C VAL A 319 -53.11 -16.67 -5.04
N ILE A 320 -52.65 -15.54 -5.55
CA ILE A 320 -52.86 -15.13 -6.93
C ILE A 320 -51.58 -15.43 -7.69
N THR A 321 -51.67 -16.38 -8.61
CA THR A 321 -50.56 -16.71 -9.49
C THR A 321 -50.41 -15.62 -10.54
N GLN A 322 -49.24 -15.00 -10.63
CA GLN A 322 -48.99 -13.94 -11.61
C GLN A 322 -48.52 -14.55 -12.94
N THR A 323 -49.36 -14.44 -13.98
CA THR A 323 -49.11 -15.04 -15.29
C THR A 323 -49.49 -14.09 -16.43
N PRO A 324 -48.96 -14.30 -17.65
CA PRO A 324 -49.39 -13.52 -18.83
C PRO A 324 -50.88 -13.71 -19.18
N THR A 325 -51.47 -14.83 -18.76
CA THR A 325 -52.90 -15.10 -18.94
C THR A 325 -53.69 -14.49 -17.79
N TYR A 326 -54.70 -13.70 -18.12
CA TYR A 326 -55.53 -13.02 -17.14
C TYR A 326 -57.01 -13.13 -17.49
N THR A 327 -57.86 -12.84 -16.51
CA THR A 327 -59.31 -12.67 -16.70
C THR A 327 -59.67 -11.27 -16.25
N VAL A 328 -60.48 -10.58 -17.07
CA VAL A 328 -60.97 -9.23 -16.74
C VAL A 328 -62.24 -9.38 -15.93
N ALA A 329 -62.21 -8.93 -14.68
CA ALA A 329 -63.35 -8.96 -13.77
C ALA A 329 -64.43 -7.95 -14.19
N MET A 330 -64.02 -6.75 -14.62
CA MET A 330 -64.95 -5.68 -15.02
C MET A 330 -64.28 -4.63 -15.91
N ASP A 331 -65.06 -4.00 -16.79
CA ASP A 331 -64.69 -2.75 -17.44
C ASP A 331 -65.23 -1.54 -16.67
N ILE A 332 -64.32 -0.73 -16.14
CA ILE A 332 -64.59 0.52 -15.44
C ILE A 332 -64.65 1.63 -16.48
N ASN A 333 -65.83 2.23 -16.62
CA ASN A 333 -66.10 3.26 -17.62
C ASN A 333 -67.10 4.30 -17.09
N ASN A 334 -67.45 5.27 -17.93
CA ASN A 334 -68.35 6.37 -17.56
C ASN A 334 -69.75 5.94 -17.08
N SER A 335 -70.14 4.66 -17.24
CA SER A 335 -71.45 4.14 -16.81
C SER A 335 -71.45 3.63 -15.37
N ASN A 336 -70.30 3.22 -14.83
CA ASN A 336 -70.17 2.68 -13.46
C ASN A 336 -69.29 3.54 -12.54
N MET A 337 -68.44 4.39 -13.09
CA MET A 337 -67.69 5.39 -12.35
C MET A 337 -68.60 6.51 -11.81
N ILE A 338 -68.44 6.85 -10.53
CA ILE A 338 -69.25 7.89 -9.87
C ILE A 338 -68.40 9.01 -9.25
N GLY A 339 -67.07 8.93 -9.34
CA GLY A 339 -66.13 9.94 -8.86
C GLY A 339 -65.06 10.28 -9.89
N ALA A 340 -64.25 11.29 -9.57
CA ALA A 340 -63.10 11.67 -10.37
C ALA A 340 -62.01 10.58 -10.31
N ILE A 341 -61.27 10.39 -11.41
CA ILE A 341 -60.03 9.61 -11.39
C ILE A 341 -58.94 10.48 -10.77
N THR A 342 -58.37 10.02 -9.67
CA THR A 342 -57.13 10.59 -9.13
C THR A 342 -55.97 9.76 -9.62
N VAL A 343 -55.02 10.37 -10.32
CA VAL A 343 -53.83 9.69 -10.85
C VAL A 343 -52.63 10.10 -10.00
N SER A 344 -51.87 9.12 -9.51
CA SER A 344 -50.59 9.35 -8.85
C SER A 344 -49.53 8.48 -9.50
N PRO A 345 -48.66 9.05 -10.34
CA PRO A 345 -47.51 8.32 -10.85
C PRO A 345 -46.51 8.05 -9.72
N ILE A 346 -45.79 6.93 -9.82
CA ILE A 346 -44.65 6.63 -8.94
C ILE A 346 -43.48 7.54 -9.36
N ASP A 347 -42.82 8.19 -8.40
CA ASP A 347 -41.61 8.99 -8.66
C ASP A 347 -40.48 8.08 -9.19
N LEU A 348 -39.75 8.56 -10.19
CA LEU A 348 -38.59 7.89 -10.77
C LEU A 348 -37.50 7.60 -9.72
N ASN A 349 -37.39 8.41 -8.67
CA ASN A 349 -36.49 8.14 -7.54
C ASN A 349 -36.91 6.94 -6.68
N ASN A 350 -38.16 6.50 -6.79
CA ASN A 350 -38.71 5.34 -6.08
C ASN A 350 -38.79 4.09 -6.96
N SER A 351 -38.62 4.20 -8.28
CA SER A 351 -38.47 3.06 -9.19
C SER A 351 -37.01 2.60 -9.24
N PHE A 352 -36.75 1.32 -8.96
CA PHE A 352 -35.39 0.76 -8.99
C PHE A 352 -35.04 0.29 -10.41
N ASN A 353 -33.80 0.55 -10.85
CA ASN A 353 -33.24 0.07 -12.12
C ASN A 353 -32.17 -1.02 -11.91
N ILE A 354 -31.76 -1.24 -10.67
CA ILE A 354 -30.85 -2.32 -10.31
C ILE A 354 -31.50 -3.13 -9.20
N ILE A 355 -31.49 -4.46 -9.35
CA ILE A 355 -31.90 -5.37 -8.29
C ILE A 355 -30.75 -6.27 -7.88
N GLU A 356 -30.53 -6.40 -6.58
CA GLU A 356 -29.59 -7.36 -6.00
C GLU A 356 -30.39 -8.51 -5.39
N ALA A 357 -30.35 -9.67 -6.04
CA ALA A 357 -30.94 -10.89 -5.54
C ALA A 357 -29.92 -11.63 -4.67
N LYS A 358 -30.24 -11.82 -3.39
CA LYS A 358 -29.47 -12.62 -2.44
C LYS A 358 -30.13 -13.98 -2.28
N PHE A 359 -29.39 -15.05 -2.57
CA PHE A 359 -29.91 -16.40 -2.54
C PHE A 359 -28.82 -17.39 -2.06
N PRO A 360 -29.18 -18.46 -1.35
CA PRO A 360 -28.23 -19.54 -1.03
C PRO A 360 -27.79 -20.25 -2.30
N ASP A 361 -26.50 -20.37 -2.61
CA ASP A 361 -26.07 -21.05 -3.84
C ASP A 361 -25.85 -22.55 -3.61
N GLY A 362 -26.67 -23.39 -4.24
CA GLY A 362 -26.62 -24.84 -4.11
C GLY A 362 -25.30 -25.46 -4.58
N THR A 363 -24.62 -24.85 -5.54
CA THR A 363 -23.29 -25.30 -6.01
C THR A 363 -22.18 -24.96 -5.01
N ALA A 364 -22.42 -23.95 -4.17
CA ALA A 364 -21.53 -23.50 -3.12
C ALA A 364 -22.02 -23.91 -1.71
N LYS A 365 -22.73 -25.04 -1.62
CA LYS A 365 -23.22 -25.63 -0.36
C LYS A 365 -24.13 -24.69 0.45
N ASP A 366 -24.99 -23.96 -0.25
CA ASP A 366 -25.87 -22.90 0.27
C ASP A 366 -25.12 -21.83 1.09
N SER A 367 -23.92 -21.47 0.63
CA SER A 367 -23.34 -20.19 1.03
C SER A 367 -24.16 -19.06 0.40
N PHE A 368 -24.42 -17.99 1.16
CA PHE A 368 -25.12 -16.83 0.62
C PHE A 368 -24.34 -16.22 -0.55
N ASN A 369 -24.97 -16.19 -1.71
CA ASN A 369 -24.49 -15.53 -2.91
C ASN A 369 -25.39 -14.31 -3.19
N SER A 370 -24.84 -13.32 -3.89
CA SER A 370 -25.58 -12.13 -4.31
C SER A 370 -25.27 -11.85 -5.76
N ALA A 371 -26.31 -11.76 -6.59
CA ALA A 371 -26.20 -11.34 -7.98
C ALA A 371 -26.91 -10.00 -8.17
N SER A 372 -26.23 -9.05 -8.80
CA SER A 372 -26.84 -7.77 -9.17
C SER A 372 -27.21 -7.79 -10.66
N PHE A 373 -28.44 -7.39 -10.95
CA PHE A 373 -29.01 -7.35 -12.28
C PHE A 373 -29.39 -5.92 -12.60
N ASP A 374 -28.89 -5.42 -13.73
CA ASP A 374 -29.07 -4.05 -14.18
C ASP A 374 -30.03 -4.03 -15.37
N LEU A 375 -31.08 -3.22 -15.26
CA LEU A 375 -32.05 -3.00 -16.32
C LEU A 375 -31.40 -2.43 -17.59
N ALA A 376 -30.30 -1.67 -17.46
CA ALA A 376 -29.54 -1.14 -18.60
C ALA A 376 -28.95 -2.24 -19.49
N VAL A 377 -28.73 -3.44 -18.92
CA VAL A 377 -28.22 -4.60 -19.65
C VAL A 377 -29.37 -5.49 -20.11
N ILE A 378 -30.35 -5.72 -19.25
CA ILE A 378 -31.43 -6.68 -19.49
C ILE A 378 -32.45 -6.14 -20.50
N ASN A 379 -32.87 -4.88 -20.34
CA ASN A 379 -33.83 -4.24 -21.23
C ASN A 379 -33.63 -2.70 -21.24
N PRO A 380 -32.59 -2.20 -21.92
CA PRO A 380 -32.24 -0.77 -21.92
C PRO A 380 -33.32 0.14 -22.47
N SER A 381 -34.27 -0.38 -23.25
CA SER A 381 -35.38 0.40 -23.81
C SER A 381 -36.37 0.90 -22.75
N LEU A 382 -36.34 0.32 -21.55
CA LEU A 382 -37.20 0.71 -20.43
C LEU A 382 -36.55 1.78 -19.53
N LEU A 383 -35.31 2.19 -19.81
CA LEU A 383 -34.63 3.26 -19.06
C LEU A 383 -34.86 4.62 -19.70
N PHE A 384 -35.04 5.63 -18.85
CA PHE A 384 -35.03 7.01 -19.29
C PHE A 384 -33.59 7.52 -19.48
N ALA A 385 -33.40 8.47 -20.39
CA ALA A 385 -32.10 9.11 -20.59
C ALA A 385 -31.65 9.82 -19.30
N ASN A 386 -30.43 9.53 -18.83
CA ASN A 386 -29.85 10.06 -17.59
C ASN A 386 -30.62 9.69 -16.31
N GLU A 387 -31.32 8.54 -16.29
CA GLU A 387 -31.96 8.02 -15.07
C GLU A 387 -30.92 7.72 -13.97
N PRO A 388 -31.09 8.24 -12.73
CA PRO A 388 -30.20 7.95 -11.62
C PRO A 388 -30.22 6.47 -11.24
N VAL A 389 -29.06 5.91 -10.84
CA VAL A 389 -28.97 4.53 -10.35
C VAL A 389 -29.71 4.40 -9.02
N ASN A 390 -30.69 3.49 -8.98
CA ASN A 390 -31.50 3.16 -7.82
C ASN A 390 -31.52 1.64 -7.62
N LYS A 391 -30.89 1.19 -6.54
CA LYS A 391 -30.68 -0.23 -6.22
C LYS A 391 -31.67 -0.72 -5.16
N GLN A 392 -32.34 -1.83 -5.43
CA GLN A 392 -33.15 -2.57 -4.48
C GLN A 392 -32.52 -3.93 -4.17
N SER A 393 -32.48 -4.35 -2.91
CA SER A 393 -32.02 -5.68 -2.52
C SER A 393 -33.20 -6.57 -2.11
N VAL A 394 -33.22 -7.82 -2.59
CA VAL A 394 -34.24 -8.83 -2.28
C VAL A 394 -33.55 -10.12 -1.79
N ASN A 395 -34.17 -10.80 -0.83
CA ASN A 395 -33.70 -12.08 -0.31
C ASN A 395 -34.61 -13.21 -0.78
N LEU A 396 -34.05 -14.20 -1.47
CA LEU A 396 -34.76 -15.36 -2.00
C LEU A 396 -34.30 -16.61 -1.25
N TYR A 397 -34.84 -16.83 -0.04
CA TYR A 397 -34.38 -17.89 0.88
C TYR A 397 -34.65 -19.32 0.42
N LEU A 398 -35.59 -19.51 -0.51
CA LEU A 398 -36.00 -20.82 -1.02
C LEU A 398 -35.56 -21.06 -2.47
N VAL A 399 -34.69 -20.21 -3.01
CA VAL A 399 -34.14 -20.33 -4.36
C VAL A 399 -32.66 -20.65 -4.23
N ASN A 400 -32.20 -21.75 -4.84
CA ASN A 400 -30.79 -22.16 -4.73
C ASN A 400 -29.98 -22.17 -6.02
N ASN A 401 -30.54 -21.66 -7.12
CA ASN A 401 -29.87 -21.56 -8.40
C ASN A 401 -29.97 -20.14 -8.97
N SER A 402 -28.93 -19.73 -9.69
CA SER A 402 -28.82 -18.38 -10.25
C SER A 402 -29.85 -18.11 -11.35
N VAL A 403 -30.31 -19.15 -12.07
CA VAL A 403 -31.26 -19.02 -13.18
C VAL A 403 -32.63 -18.58 -12.69
N GLN A 404 -33.20 -19.23 -11.65
CA GLN A 404 -34.48 -18.83 -11.05
C GLN A 404 -34.36 -17.49 -10.33
N ALA A 405 -33.22 -17.22 -9.67
CA ALA A 405 -32.97 -15.91 -9.05
C ALA A 405 -32.99 -14.77 -10.08
N GLN A 406 -32.35 -14.96 -11.25
CA GLN A 406 -32.40 -14.00 -12.35
C GLN A 406 -33.81 -13.90 -12.96
N TYR A 407 -34.53 -15.01 -13.07
CA TYR A 407 -35.89 -15.02 -13.61
C TYR A 407 -36.84 -14.14 -12.77
N LEU A 408 -36.79 -14.28 -11.45
CA LEU A 408 -37.54 -13.45 -10.51
C LEU A 408 -37.07 -11.99 -10.57
N ALA A 409 -35.76 -11.75 -10.62
CA ALA A 409 -35.18 -10.41 -10.70
C ALA A 409 -35.63 -9.64 -11.96
N ASN A 410 -35.66 -10.30 -13.13
CA ASN A 410 -36.12 -9.70 -14.38
C ASN A 410 -37.59 -9.25 -14.26
N ARG A 411 -38.47 -10.10 -13.72
CA ARG A 411 -39.88 -9.76 -13.50
C ARG A 411 -40.05 -8.58 -12.57
N MET A 412 -39.30 -8.53 -11.47
CA MET A 412 -39.33 -7.42 -10.52
C MET A 412 -38.84 -6.10 -11.13
N LEU A 413 -37.79 -6.14 -11.96
CA LEU A 413 -37.27 -4.97 -12.67
C LEU A 413 -38.27 -4.42 -13.71
N GLU A 414 -38.90 -5.29 -14.49
CA GLU A 414 -39.92 -4.89 -15.47
C GLU A 414 -41.17 -4.37 -14.76
N ALA A 415 -41.63 -5.03 -13.69
CA ALA A 415 -42.77 -4.57 -12.88
C ALA A 415 -42.54 -3.19 -12.25
N ALA A 416 -41.31 -2.86 -11.86
CA ALA A 416 -40.97 -1.55 -11.29
C ALA A 416 -41.08 -0.38 -12.30
N ARG A 417 -41.20 -0.69 -13.60
CA ARG A 417 -41.37 0.30 -14.68
C ARG A 417 -42.81 0.70 -14.90
N GLU A 418 -43.75 -0.09 -14.39
CA GLU A 418 -45.17 0.23 -14.41
C GLU A 418 -45.43 1.33 -13.36
N ASP A 419 -45.66 2.56 -13.81
CA ASP A 419 -45.61 3.76 -12.97
C ASP A 419 -47.00 4.28 -12.56
N LEU A 420 -48.06 3.83 -13.22
CA LEU A 420 -49.38 4.43 -13.09
C LEU A 420 -50.20 3.79 -11.98
N GLN A 421 -50.54 4.60 -10.97
CA GLN A 421 -51.51 4.25 -9.94
C GLN A 421 -52.70 5.21 -10.01
N ILE A 422 -53.91 4.66 -9.90
CA ILE A 422 -55.13 5.43 -9.99
C ILE A 422 -56.09 5.08 -8.85
N GLN A 423 -56.89 6.06 -8.45
CA GLN A 423 -58.01 5.91 -7.55
C GLN A 423 -59.29 6.30 -8.26
N VAL A 424 -60.33 5.50 -8.12
CA VAL A 424 -61.65 5.78 -8.70
C VAL A 424 -62.74 5.30 -7.76
N ASP A 425 -63.78 6.13 -7.61
CA ASP A 425 -65.02 5.71 -6.96
C ASP A 425 -65.97 5.11 -8.01
N ILE A 426 -66.42 3.89 -7.74
CA ILE A 426 -67.34 3.12 -8.56
C ILE A 426 -68.64 2.91 -7.78
N ASN A 427 -69.77 2.82 -8.47
CA ASN A 427 -71.06 2.54 -7.84
C ASN A 427 -71.09 1.18 -7.11
N TYR A 428 -72.23 0.83 -6.52
CA TYR A 428 -72.43 -0.41 -5.75
C TYR A 428 -72.01 -1.71 -6.46
N ILE A 429 -71.90 -1.74 -7.80
CA ILE A 429 -71.44 -2.92 -8.55
C ILE A 429 -69.97 -3.22 -8.23
N GLY A 430 -69.18 -2.22 -7.86
CA GLY A 430 -67.79 -2.42 -7.46
C GLY A 430 -67.59 -3.13 -6.12
N LEU A 431 -68.66 -3.38 -5.36
CA LEU A 431 -68.59 -4.24 -4.16
C LEU A 431 -68.32 -5.71 -4.52
N GLU A 432 -68.55 -6.11 -5.77
CA GLU A 432 -68.24 -7.47 -6.25
C GLU A 432 -66.75 -7.66 -6.57
N LEU A 433 -65.95 -6.58 -6.56
CA LEU A 433 -64.53 -6.60 -6.88
C LEU A 433 -63.68 -6.80 -5.63
N GLU A 434 -62.60 -7.56 -5.76
CA GLU A 434 -61.67 -7.82 -4.66
C GLU A 434 -60.25 -7.34 -4.98
N ALA A 435 -59.43 -7.18 -3.94
CA ALA A 435 -58.00 -6.96 -4.12
C ALA A 435 -57.37 -8.13 -4.90
N GLY A 436 -56.61 -7.79 -5.93
CA GLY A 436 -55.96 -8.71 -6.85
C GLY A 436 -56.67 -8.93 -8.18
N ASP A 437 -57.95 -8.55 -8.30
CA ASP A 437 -58.69 -8.65 -9.57
C ASP A 437 -58.11 -7.70 -10.62
N ILE A 438 -58.19 -8.14 -11.88
CA ILE A 438 -57.75 -7.35 -13.04
C ILE A 438 -58.99 -6.74 -13.69
N VAL A 439 -58.98 -5.43 -13.87
CA VAL A 439 -60.06 -4.66 -14.48
C VAL A 439 -59.52 -3.88 -15.68
N THR A 440 -60.40 -3.53 -16.61
CA THR A 440 -60.07 -2.57 -17.66
C THR A 440 -60.63 -1.21 -17.30
N VAL A 441 -59.95 -0.14 -17.68
CA VAL A 441 -60.43 1.23 -17.52
C VAL A 441 -60.53 1.87 -18.90
N THR A 442 -61.71 2.37 -19.21
CA THR A 442 -62.01 3.06 -20.47
C THR A 442 -62.42 4.50 -20.18
N ASN A 443 -61.54 5.45 -20.52
CA ASN A 443 -61.77 6.87 -20.34
C ASN A 443 -61.14 7.69 -21.48
N ALA A 444 -61.98 8.32 -22.31
CA ALA A 444 -61.55 9.09 -23.47
C ALA A 444 -60.70 10.33 -23.12
N ASN A 445 -60.92 10.96 -21.96
CA ASN A 445 -60.17 12.16 -21.55
C ASN A 445 -58.70 11.85 -21.23
N TYR A 446 -58.43 10.65 -20.71
CA TYR A 446 -57.07 10.16 -20.44
C TYR A 446 -56.49 9.34 -21.60
N GLY A 447 -57.25 9.18 -22.70
CA GLY A 447 -56.85 8.37 -23.85
C GLY A 447 -56.85 6.85 -23.59
N TRP A 448 -57.43 6.39 -22.49
CA TRP A 448 -57.43 4.97 -22.12
C TRP A 448 -58.59 4.24 -22.79
N THR A 449 -58.26 3.18 -23.54
CA THR A 449 -59.23 2.25 -24.13
C THR A 449 -58.94 0.86 -23.59
N ALA A 450 -59.82 0.35 -22.73
CA ALA A 450 -59.63 -0.93 -22.05
C ALA A 450 -58.23 -1.12 -21.44
N LYS A 451 -57.63 -0.07 -20.86
CA LYS A 451 -56.30 -0.15 -20.25
C LYS A 451 -56.38 -1.00 -18.99
N LEU A 452 -55.42 -1.91 -18.81
CA LEU A 452 -55.46 -2.92 -17.74
C LEU A 452 -54.91 -2.37 -16.43
N PHE A 453 -55.61 -2.67 -15.34
CA PHE A 453 -55.19 -2.37 -13.99
C PHE A 453 -55.49 -3.53 -13.05
N ARG A 454 -54.66 -3.72 -12.03
CA ARG A 454 -54.90 -4.63 -10.92
C ARG A 454 -55.35 -3.84 -9.69
N ILE A 455 -56.39 -4.33 -9.02
CA ILE A 455 -56.88 -3.74 -7.77
C ILE A 455 -55.89 -4.07 -6.65
N SER A 456 -55.33 -3.05 -6.01
CA SER A 456 -54.48 -3.21 -4.82
C SER A 456 -55.28 -3.14 -3.53
N LYS A 457 -56.38 -2.37 -3.52
CA LYS A 457 -57.22 -2.15 -2.36
C LYS A 457 -58.64 -1.76 -2.79
N VAL A 458 -59.62 -2.26 -2.05
CA VAL A 458 -61.03 -1.88 -2.14
C VAL A 458 -61.41 -1.26 -0.79
N ILE A 459 -62.12 -0.13 -0.81
CA ILE A 459 -62.74 0.47 0.38
C ILE A 459 -64.23 0.61 0.11
N GLU A 460 -65.03 -0.14 0.85
CA GLU A 460 -66.48 0.02 0.84
C GLU A 460 -66.90 1.24 1.65
N LYS A 461 -67.79 2.07 1.10
CA LYS A 461 -68.25 3.31 1.72
C LYS A 461 -69.76 3.38 1.76
N PHE A 462 -70.25 3.86 2.90
CA PHE A 462 -71.62 4.29 3.12
C PHE A 462 -71.59 5.80 3.35
N SER A 463 -72.21 6.57 2.46
CA SER A 463 -72.34 8.02 2.66
C SER A 463 -73.54 8.36 3.55
N ASP A 464 -73.51 9.55 4.14
CA ASP A 464 -74.56 10.07 5.02
C ASP A 464 -75.94 10.21 4.34
N ASP A 465 -75.97 10.23 3.00
CA ASP A 465 -77.19 10.22 2.18
C ASP A 465 -77.69 8.80 1.84
N GLY A 466 -77.07 7.76 2.41
CA GLY A 466 -77.47 6.36 2.24
C GLY A 466 -77.00 5.70 0.94
N LYS A 467 -76.10 6.34 0.16
CA LYS A 467 -75.50 5.70 -1.02
C LYS A 467 -74.40 4.72 -0.60
N VAL A 468 -74.35 3.60 -1.32
CA VAL A 468 -73.30 2.58 -1.16
C VAL A 468 -72.44 2.59 -2.41
N PHE A 469 -71.13 2.66 -2.22
CA PHE A 469 -70.15 2.69 -3.29
C PHE A 469 -68.80 2.13 -2.84
N ALA A 470 -67.92 1.83 -3.80
CA ALA A 470 -66.57 1.35 -3.51
C ALA A 470 -65.54 2.33 -4.06
N THR A 471 -64.49 2.61 -3.28
CA THR A 471 -63.28 3.29 -3.75
C THR A 471 -62.26 2.21 -4.12
N LEU A 472 -61.82 2.20 -5.38
CA LEU A 472 -60.82 1.28 -5.89
C LEU A 472 -59.46 1.97 -5.97
N TYR A 473 -58.43 1.28 -5.51
CA TYR A 473 -57.03 1.63 -5.74
C TYR A 473 -56.47 0.64 -6.75
N LEU A 474 -55.94 1.16 -7.84
CA LEU A 474 -55.59 0.42 -9.03
C LEU A 474 -54.13 0.70 -9.38
N MET A 475 -53.39 -0.34 -9.72
CA MET A 475 -52.02 -0.28 -10.21
C MET A 475 -52.01 -0.79 -11.65
N GLU A 476 -51.21 -0.18 -12.54
CA GLU A 476 -51.11 -0.63 -13.92
C GLU A 476 -50.73 -2.11 -14.00
N TYR A 477 -51.39 -2.84 -14.91
CA TYR A 477 -51.15 -4.25 -15.11
C TYR A 477 -50.72 -4.52 -16.55
N ASN A 478 -49.49 -4.98 -16.72
CA ASN A 478 -48.93 -5.35 -18.01
C ASN A 478 -48.64 -6.86 -18.06
N PRO A 479 -49.35 -7.65 -18.90
CA PRO A 479 -49.12 -9.09 -18.97
C PRO A 479 -47.72 -9.46 -19.48
N ALA A 480 -47.06 -8.57 -20.23
CA ALA A 480 -45.74 -8.83 -20.82
C ALA A 480 -44.61 -8.93 -19.77
N VAL A 481 -44.81 -8.37 -18.57
CA VAL A 481 -43.89 -8.49 -17.42
C VAL A 481 -43.70 -9.95 -17.01
N TYR A 482 -44.69 -10.80 -17.27
CA TYR A 482 -44.70 -12.19 -16.83
C TYR A 482 -44.31 -13.18 -17.93
N ASP A 483 -43.83 -12.68 -19.08
CA ASP A 483 -43.37 -13.51 -20.20
C ASP A 483 -42.00 -14.15 -19.90
N ASP A 484 -41.75 -15.33 -20.46
CA ASP A 484 -40.45 -16.00 -20.32
C ASP A 484 -39.39 -15.27 -21.16
N LYS A 485 -38.33 -14.78 -20.52
CA LYS A 485 -37.14 -14.19 -21.17
C LYS A 485 -35.98 -15.19 -21.15
N ASN A 486 -35.11 -15.12 -22.16
CA ASN A 486 -33.89 -15.94 -22.19
C ASN A 486 -32.92 -15.48 -21.08
N ILE A 487 -32.48 -16.43 -20.27
CA ILE A 487 -31.54 -16.24 -19.15
C ILE A 487 -30.25 -16.96 -19.47
N THR A 488 -29.11 -16.38 -19.08
CA THR A 488 -27.82 -17.06 -19.14
C THR A 488 -27.38 -17.42 -17.73
N GLU A 489 -27.18 -18.72 -17.50
CA GLU A 489 -26.71 -19.23 -16.22
C GLU A 489 -25.31 -18.69 -15.89
N PHE A 490 -25.17 -18.13 -14.70
CA PHE A 490 -23.90 -17.73 -14.13
C PHE A 490 -23.50 -18.69 -13.02
N THR A 491 -22.30 -19.26 -13.10
CA THR A 491 -21.66 -20.00 -12.02
C THR A 491 -20.34 -19.31 -11.66
N PRO A 492 -20.14 -18.84 -10.41
CA PRO A 492 -18.84 -18.32 -10.00
C PRO A 492 -17.78 -19.43 -10.09
N SER A 493 -16.57 -19.09 -10.54
CA SER A 493 -15.44 -20.02 -10.50
C SER A 493 -15.19 -20.47 -9.06
N PRO A 494 -14.82 -21.74 -8.81
CA PRO A 494 -14.55 -22.24 -7.47
C PRO A 494 -13.56 -21.33 -6.71
N ASN A 495 -14.00 -20.79 -5.56
CA ASN A 495 -13.25 -19.76 -4.82
C ASN A 495 -12.09 -20.29 -3.95
N THR A 496 -11.69 -21.54 -4.11
CA THR A 496 -10.62 -22.13 -3.30
C THR A 496 -9.80 -23.06 -4.16
N GLY A 497 -8.53 -22.71 -4.38
CA GLY A 497 -7.49 -23.56 -4.95
C GLY A 497 -6.33 -23.74 -3.97
N ILE A 498 -6.60 -23.69 -2.66
CA ILE A 498 -5.58 -23.67 -1.61
C ILE A 498 -5.54 -25.02 -0.87
N GLY A 499 -4.40 -25.69 -0.96
CA GLY A 499 -3.99 -26.92 -0.26
C GLY A 499 -4.37 -27.00 1.22
N SER A 500 -4.73 -28.19 1.72
CA SER A 500 -4.66 -28.48 3.16
C SER A 500 -3.26 -28.10 3.67
N PRO A 501 -3.13 -27.19 4.64
CA PRO A 501 -1.82 -26.65 5.03
C PRO A 501 -0.91 -27.68 5.71
N ILE A 502 -1.48 -28.76 6.23
CA ILE A 502 -0.78 -29.75 7.06
C ILE A 502 -0.41 -31.05 6.34
N THR A 503 -0.79 -31.22 5.07
CA THR A 503 -0.55 -32.46 4.31
C THR A 503 0.60 -32.27 3.33
N PHE A 504 1.82 -32.66 3.71
CA PHE A 504 3.04 -32.30 2.97
C PHE A 504 3.37 -33.19 1.75
N GLY A 505 2.83 -34.40 1.62
CA GLY A 505 3.16 -35.30 0.50
C GLY A 505 4.61 -35.81 0.55
N THR A 506 5.28 -35.92 -0.60
CA THR A 506 6.67 -36.44 -0.69
C THR A 506 7.68 -35.36 -0.32
N ILE A 507 8.65 -35.69 0.55
CA ILE A 507 9.74 -34.79 0.95
C ILE A 507 11.03 -35.14 0.18
N PRO A 508 11.52 -34.27 -0.73
CA PRO A 508 12.75 -34.52 -1.47
C PRO A 508 14.01 -34.57 -0.60
N VAL A 509 14.98 -35.38 -1.03
CA VAL A 509 16.28 -35.57 -0.36
C VAL A 509 17.12 -34.28 -0.45
N PRO A 510 17.72 -33.78 0.65
CA PRO A 510 18.59 -32.60 0.59
C PRO A 510 19.92 -32.91 -0.11
N VAL A 511 20.48 -31.89 -0.76
CA VAL A 511 21.73 -32.00 -1.54
C VAL A 511 22.80 -31.09 -0.95
N ILE A 512 24.00 -31.60 -0.76
CA ILE A 512 25.15 -30.81 -0.32
C ILE A 512 25.75 -30.12 -1.53
N VAL A 513 25.97 -28.81 -1.43
CA VAL A 513 26.58 -27.97 -2.45
C VAL A 513 27.68 -27.10 -1.85
N ASN A 514 28.61 -26.64 -2.68
CA ASN A 514 29.63 -25.65 -2.32
C ASN A 514 30.46 -26.01 -1.07
N PRO A 515 31.16 -27.16 -1.03
CA PRO A 515 32.00 -27.50 0.12
C PRO A 515 33.26 -26.64 0.17
N TYR A 516 33.44 -25.92 1.27
CA TYR A 516 34.59 -25.04 1.52
C TYR A 516 35.33 -25.46 2.81
N PRO A 517 36.15 -26.53 2.78
CA PRO A 517 36.81 -27.06 3.98
C PRO A 517 37.97 -26.18 4.50
N SER A 518 38.52 -25.31 3.66
CA SER A 518 39.76 -24.53 3.91
C SER A 518 39.55 -23.01 4.01
N ILE A 519 38.29 -22.54 4.06
CA ILE A 519 37.99 -21.10 4.30
C ILE A 519 38.07 -20.75 5.79
N THR A 520 38.10 -19.46 6.12
CA THR A 520 38.25 -18.92 7.48
C THR A 520 37.30 -19.58 8.49
N ASN A 521 36.05 -19.82 8.10
CA ASN A 521 35.11 -20.63 8.86
C ASN A 521 34.61 -21.75 7.96
N PRO A 522 35.17 -22.98 8.06
CA PRO A 522 34.82 -24.07 7.15
C PRO A 522 33.31 -24.25 7.07
N ALA A 523 32.79 -24.24 5.85
CA ALA A 523 31.37 -24.21 5.58
C ALA A 523 31.03 -25.07 4.37
N PHE A 524 29.76 -25.44 4.29
CA PHE A 524 29.15 -25.97 3.08
C PHE A 524 27.67 -25.60 3.13
N SER A 525 27.00 -25.70 1.99
CA SER A 525 25.60 -25.36 1.87
C SER A 525 24.77 -26.62 1.68
N VAL A 526 23.58 -26.66 2.29
CA VAL A 526 22.59 -27.71 2.10
C VAL A 526 21.41 -27.10 1.37
N ARG A 527 21.15 -27.62 0.17
CA ARG A 527 20.01 -27.25 -0.67
C ARG A 527 18.83 -28.15 -0.35
N VAL A 528 17.67 -27.52 -0.11
CA VAL A 528 16.43 -28.19 0.24
C VAL A 528 15.36 -27.84 -0.80
N THR A 529 14.54 -28.81 -1.18
CA THR A 529 13.37 -28.61 -2.03
C THR A 529 12.12 -28.81 -1.19
N THR A 530 11.14 -27.92 -1.32
CA THR A 530 9.84 -28.05 -0.63
C THR A 530 9.10 -29.31 -1.07
N SER A 531 8.17 -29.74 -0.23
CA SER A 531 7.40 -30.94 -0.45
C SER A 531 6.40 -30.83 -1.61
N SER A 532 5.90 -31.97 -2.06
CA SER A 532 4.99 -32.04 -3.22
C SER A 532 3.57 -31.53 -2.93
N ALA A 533 3.21 -31.34 -1.66
CA ALA A 533 1.94 -30.79 -1.20
C ALA A 533 2.15 -30.00 0.12
N GLY A 534 1.08 -29.40 0.65
CA GLY A 534 1.09 -28.69 1.93
C GLY A 534 1.70 -27.29 1.87
N ILE A 535 1.52 -26.51 2.94
CA ILE A 535 2.08 -25.16 3.04
C ILE A 535 3.41 -25.23 3.78
N THR A 536 4.51 -24.85 3.12
CA THR A 536 5.86 -24.81 3.72
C THR A 536 6.28 -23.35 3.93
N GLN A 537 6.46 -22.92 5.19
CA GLN A 537 6.99 -21.58 5.50
C GLN A 537 8.52 -21.58 5.54
N TYR A 538 9.10 -22.61 6.14
CA TYR A 538 10.53 -22.87 6.15
C TYR A 538 10.77 -24.39 6.26
N ALA A 539 12.00 -24.81 6.01
CA ALA A 539 12.44 -26.18 6.19
C ALA A 539 13.57 -26.24 7.21
N GLU A 540 13.55 -27.28 8.04
CA GLU A 540 14.64 -27.62 8.94
C GLU A 540 15.61 -28.59 8.25
N VAL A 541 16.91 -28.41 8.52
CA VAL A 541 17.98 -29.30 8.09
C VAL A 541 18.57 -30.00 9.30
N TRP A 542 18.71 -31.31 9.20
CA TRP A 542 19.22 -32.20 10.24
C TRP A 542 20.35 -33.07 9.68
N TYR A 543 21.25 -33.55 10.53
CA TYR A 543 22.35 -34.43 10.12
C TYR A 543 22.59 -35.59 11.09
N SER A 544 23.17 -36.67 10.60
CA SER A 544 23.55 -37.86 11.39
C SER A 544 24.74 -38.61 10.80
N ALA A 545 25.46 -39.35 11.65
CA ALA A 545 26.52 -40.26 11.21
C ALA A 545 25.96 -41.56 10.56
N TYR A 546 24.64 -41.79 10.66
CA TYR A 546 23.95 -42.98 10.16
C TYR A 546 22.98 -42.62 9.04
N GLN A 547 22.87 -43.48 8.03
CA GLN A 547 21.89 -43.33 6.94
C GLN A 547 20.45 -43.55 7.42
N TYR A 548 20.24 -44.36 8.47
CA TYR A 548 18.93 -44.65 9.07
C TYR A 548 18.97 -44.33 10.57
N PRO A 549 18.94 -43.05 10.95
CA PRO A 549 19.06 -42.65 12.35
C PRO A 549 17.74 -42.81 13.11
N THR A 550 17.84 -43.11 14.41
CA THR A 550 16.74 -42.89 15.36
C THR A 550 16.57 -41.39 15.64
N PRO A 551 15.43 -40.93 16.17
CA PRO A 551 15.22 -39.51 16.48
C PRO A 551 16.29 -38.90 17.40
N SER A 552 16.86 -39.68 18.32
CA SER A 552 17.97 -39.25 19.19
C SER A 552 19.33 -39.12 18.49
N GLN A 553 19.47 -39.66 17.28
CA GLN A 553 20.70 -39.63 16.49
C GLN A 553 20.67 -38.55 15.40
N LEU A 554 19.57 -37.80 15.28
CA LEU A 554 19.45 -36.64 14.41
C LEU A 554 19.89 -35.40 15.19
N ILE A 555 20.82 -34.65 14.61
CA ILE A 555 21.33 -33.40 15.18
C ILE A 555 20.84 -32.26 14.29
N PHE A 556 20.24 -31.24 14.90
CA PHE A 556 19.75 -30.08 14.19
C PHE A 556 20.92 -29.27 13.61
N ALA A 557 20.82 -28.90 12.34
CA ALA A 557 21.86 -28.15 11.63
C ALA A 557 21.48 -26.68 11.41
N GLY A 558 20.22 -26.41 11.03
CA GLY A 558 19.73 -25.07 10.74
C GLY A 558 18.38 -25.08 10.03
N THR A 559 17.92 -23.89 9.62
CA THR A 559 16.67 -23.71 8.87
C THR A 559 16.91 -22.90 7.60
N THR A 560 16.06 -23.10 6.60
CA THR A 560 15.93 -22.16 5.49
C THR A 560 15.35 -20.84 5.99
N GLU A 561 15.58 -19.77 5.23
CA GLU A 561 14.93 -18.50 5.48
C GLU A 561 13.42 -18.60 5.22
N ILE A 562 12.65 -17.69 5.83
CA ILE A 562 11.26 -17.45 5.46
C ILE A 562 11.27 -16.39 4.34
N GLN A 563 10.36 -16.46 3.38
CA GLN A 563 10.28 -15.44 2.33
C GLN A 563 10.07 -14.04 2.94
N SER A 564 10.75 -13.03 2.40
CA SER A 564 10.73 -11.65 2.95
C SER A 564 9.36 -10.99 2.95
N ASN A 565 8.44 -11.46 2.10
CA ASN A 565 7.04 -11.04 2.04
C ASN A 565 6.14 -11.80 3.04
N GLY A 566 6.69 -12.74 3.81
CA GLY A 566 5.94 -13.60 4.74
C GLY A 566 5.13 -14.70 4.05
N ASN A 567 5.22 -14.83 2.72
CA ASN A 567 4.47 -15.85 2.00
C ASN A 567 5.12 -17.24 2.16
N PRO A 568 4.32 -18.31 2.13
CA PRO A 568 4.85 -19.66 2.06
C PRO A 568 5.57 -19.93 0.73
N TYR A 569 6.57 -20.81 0.76
CA TYR A 569 7.21 -21.30 -0.45
C TYR A 569 6.25 -22.16 -1.28
N THR A 570 6.36 -22.04 -2.61
CA THR A 570 5.63 -22.89 -3.55
C THR A 570 6.06 -24.36 -3.42
N ILE A 571 5.18 -25.29 -3.80
CA ILE A 571 5.47 -26.74 -3.78
C ILE A 571 6.57 -27.10 -4.81
N ASN A 572 7.34 -28.14 -4.54
CA ASN A 572 8.47 -28.60 -5.37
C ASN A 572 9.48 -27.49 -5.74
N TYR A 573 9.63 -26.48 -4.88
CA TYR A 573 10.49 -25.33 -5.09
C TYR A 573 11.81 -25.51 -4.36
N THR A 574 12.91 -25.22 -5.05
CA THR A 574 14.24 -25.19 -4.45
C THR A 574 14.40 -23.96 -3.57
N MET A 575 14.43 -24.17 -2.26
CA MET A 575 14.57 -23.12 -1.26
C MET A 575 15.99 -22.54 -1.25
N PRO A 576 16.20 -21.33 -0.67
CA PRO A 576 17.53 -20.79 -0.43
C PRO A 576 18.42 -21.78 0.33
N ASP A 577 19.69 -21.86 -0.08
CA ASP A 577 20.66 -22.78 0.47
C ASP A 577 20.95 -22.48 1.95
N VAL A 578 20.87 -23.49 2.83
CA VAL A 578 21.21 -23.36 4.25
C VAL A 578 22.72 -23.50 4.41
N GLN A 579 23.40 -22.41 4.74
CA GLN A 579 24.84 -22.42 4.95
C GLN A 579 25.17 -22.91 6.36
N LEU A 580 25.92 -24.01 6.47
CA LEU A 580 26.27 -24.66 7.73
C LEU A 580 27.74 -24.43 8.07
N PHE A 581 28.01 -24.21 9.37
CA PHE A 581 29.33 -23.97 9.93
C PHE A 581 29.56 -24.86 11.16
N ASN A 582 30.83 -25.04 11.55
CA ASN A 582 31.22 -25.74 12.79
C ASN A 582 30.75 -27.20 12.90
N ILE A 583 30.39 -27.84 11.77
CA ILE A 583 30.11 -29.28 11.74
C ILE A 583 31.43 -30.04 11.98
N PRO A 584 31.49 -30.98 12.95
CA PRO A 584 32.72 -31.72 13.24
C PRO A 584 33.20 -32.56 12.04
N ALA A 585 34.51 -32.78 11.94
CA ALA A 585 35.06 -33.68 10.91
C ALA A 585 34.47 -35.09 11.06
N GLY A 586 33.95 -35.66 9.98
CA GLY A 586 33.27 -36.95 10.01
C GLY A 586 32.58 -37.30 8.69
N ASP A 587 31.97 -38.48 8.64
CA ASP A 587 31.11 -38.91 7.54
C ASP A 587 29.65 -38.68 7.95
N TRP A 588 28.94 -37.82 7.21
CA TRP A 588 27.62 -37.32 7.58
C TRP A 588 26.56 -37.57 6.50
N TYR A 589 25.32 -37.73 6.94
CA TYR A 589 24.10 -37.78 6.13
C TYR A 589 23.19 -36.63 6.55
N PHE A 590 22.50 -35.99 5.61
CA PHE A 590 21.60 -34.87 5.83
C PHE A 590 20.14 -35.22 5.53
N PHE A 591 19.22 -34.59 6.25
CA PHE A 591 17.77 -34.79 6.19
C PHE A 591 17.06 -33.43 6.23
N SER A 592 15.89 -33.33 5.59
CA SER A 592 15.05 -32.15 5.61
C SER A 592 13.68 -32.44 6.24
N ARG A 593 13.06 -31.42 6.84
CA ARG A 593 11.71 -31.48 7.41
C ARG A 593 10.97 -30.17 7.12
N MET A 594 9.77 -30.23 6.55
CA MET A 594 8.98 -29.05 6.20
C MET A 594 8.17 -28.56 7.40
N VAL A 595 8.11 -27.25 7.62
CA VAL A 595 7.44 -26.67 8.79
C VAL A 595 6.59 -25.46 8.40
N ASN A 596 5.45 -25.33 9.08
CA ASN A 596 4.64 -24.13 9.13
C ASN A 596 4.19 -23.85 10.58
N SER A 597 3.40 -22.80 10.79
CA SER A 597 2.96 -22.37 12.12
C SER A 597 2.06 -23.37 12.88
N ILE A 598 1.54 -24.40 12.20
CA ILE A 598 0.54 -25.32 12.76
C ILE A 598 0.95 -26.80 12.70
N ALA A 599 1.93 -27.19 11.88
CA ALA A 599 2.40 -28.56 11.74
C ALA A 599 3.83 -28.66 11.17
N SER A 600 4.43 -29.83 11.31
CA SER A 600 5.70 -30.20 10.69
C SER A 600 5.59 -31.58 10.03
N SER A 601 6.26 -31.78 8.89
CA SER A 601 6.23 -33.04 8.13
C SER A 601 7.04 -34.15 8.80
N ASP A 602 7.03 -35.35 8.23
CA ASP A 602 8.07 -36.36 8.48
C ASP A 602 9.43 -35.93 7.90
N TYR A 603 10.51 -36.59 8.31
CA TYR A 603 11.85 -36.37 7.77
C TYR A 603 11.98 -36.96 6.35
N SER A 604 12.79 -36.32 5.51
CA SER A 604 13.19 -36.85 4.19
C SER A 604 13.99 -38.16 4.31
N LEU A 605 14.23 -38.80 3.17
CA LEU A 605 15.31 -39.80 3.07
C LEU A 605 16.68 -39.14 3.30
N ALA A 606 17.69 -39.96 3.61
CA ALA A 606 19.07 -39.50 3.81
C ALA A 606 19.72 -39.04 2.51
N SER A 607 20.47 -37.93 2.57
CA SER A 607 21.34 -37.49 1.48
C SER A 607 22.39 -38.54 1.09
N THR A 608 23.15 -38.30 0.03
CA THR A 608 24.39 -39.05 -0.20
C THR A 608 25.38 -38.80 0.95
N LYS A 609 26.26 -39.78 1.23
CA LYS A 609 27.26 -39.68 2.30
C LYS A 609 28.22 -38.53 2.01
N PHE A 610 28.30 -37.57 2.92
CA PHE A 610 29.21 -36.43 2.83
C PHE A 610 30.42 -36.63 3.74
N VAL A 611 31.61 -36.67 3.13
CA VAL A 611 32.88 -36.83 3.85
C VAL A 611 33.42 -35.44 4.19
N TRP A 612 33.18 -34.96 5.42
CA TRP A 612 33.59 -33.63 5.86
C TRP A 612 34.93 -33.68 6.58
N ARG A 613 35.93 -32.97 6.05
CA ARG A 613 37.29 -32.87 6.62
C ARG A 613 37.75 -31.40 6.57
N PRO A 614 37.32 -30.54 7.50
CA PRO A 614 37.77 -29.16 7.55
C PRO A 614 39.27 -29.10 7.88
N THR A 615 40.00 -28.22 7.21
CA THR A 615 41.47 -28.08 7.33
C THR A 615 41.89 -26.75 7.96
N THR A 616 40.95 -26.08 8.65
CA THR A 616 41.23 -24.82 9.37
C THR A 616 41.22 -25.06 10.87
N PHE A 617 42.31 -24.71 11.53
CA PHE A 617 42.55 -24.98 12.94
C PHE A 617 43.00 -23.74 13.70
N GLN A 618 42.70 -23.69 14.99
CA GLN A 618 43.13 -22.66 15.91
C GLN A 618 44.29 -23.19 16.77
N TYR A 619 45.38 -22.43 16.87
CA TYR A 619 46.55 -22.82 17.63
C TYR A 619 46.80 -21.86 18.81
N SER A 620 47.48 -22.35 19.86
CA SER A 620 47.77 -21.59 21.07
C SER A 620 49.22 -21.10 21.13
N SER A 621 50.18 -21.92 20.68
CA SER A 621 51.61 -21.59 20.69
C SER A 621 52.04 -20.90 19.37
N ARG A 622 53.17 -20.19 19.38
CA ARG A 622 53.59 -19.33 18.25
C ARG A 622 54.05 -20.10 17.02
N TYR A 623 54.68 -21.25 17.17
CA TYR A 623 55.28 -21.97 16.05
C TYR A 623 54.51 -23.26 15.74
N LEU A 624 54.52 -23.63 14.46
CA LEU A 624 53.98 -24.90 14.00
C LEU A 624 55.08 -25.64 13.25
N ALA A 625 55.53 -26.76 13.82
CA ALA A 625 56.45 -27.65 13.13
C ALA A 625 55.69 -28.51 12.11
N VAL A 626 56.32 -28.71 10.96
CA VAL A 626 55.80 -29.52 9.86
C VAL A 626 56.76 -30.67 9.58
N ALA A 627 56.20 -31.87 9.42
CA ALA A 627 56.90 -33.05 8.98
C ALA A 627 56.04 -33.83 7.96
N TYR A 628 56.63 -34.81 7.29
CA TYR A 628 56.00 -35.57 6.22
C TYR A 628 56.23 -37.07 6.41
N ALA A 629 55.28 -37.89 5.98
CA ALA A 629 55.31 -39.35 6.12
C ALA A 629 54.37 -40.02 5.10
N ASP A 630 54.33 -41.35 5.12
CA ASP A 630 53.52 -42.15 4.18
C ASP A 630 52.30 -42.81 4.82
N ASP A 631 52.07 -42.60 6.12
CA ASP A 631 50.92 -43.15 6.84
C ASP A 631 50.30 -42.16 7.84
N ILE A 632 49.13 -42.51 8.36
CA ILE A 632 48.34 -41.71 9.32
C ILE A 632 48.97 -41.61 10.73
N THR A 633 50.05 -42.35 11.00
CA THR A 633 50.74 -42.36 12.30
C THR A 633 52.09 -41.64 12.25
N GLY A 634 52.58 -41.33 11.05
CA GLY A 634 53.90 -40.76 10.83
C GLY A 634 55.05 -41.74 10.92
N ALA A 635 54.78 -43.02 11.20
CA ALA A 635 55.82 -44.00 11.51
C ALA A 635 56.62 -44.42 10.26
N THR A 636 55.97 -44.45 9.11
CA THR A 636 56.59 -44.85 7.85
C THR A 636 57.19 -43.65 7.12
N ASN A 637 58.51 -43.71 6.89
CA ASN A 637 59.28 -42.69 6.16
C ASN A 637 59.13 -41.25 6.67
N PHE A 638 59.18 -41.07 7.99
CA PHE A 638 59.26 -39.75 8.62
C PHE A 638 60.38 -38.91 8.01
N SER A 639 60.03 -37.71 7.54
CA SER A 639 60.90 -36.86 6.74
C SER A 639 60.57 -35.39 6.97
N PHE A 640 61.60 -34.54 6.92
CA PHE A 640 61.47 -33.07 6.85
C PHE A 640 61.46 -32.56 5.40
N ASN A 641 61.37 -33.47 4.45
CA ASN A 641 61.25 -33.19 3.03
C ASN A 641 59.91 -33.75 2.52
N PRO A 642 59.06 -32.92 1.89
CA PRO A 642 57.76 -33.34 1.37
C PRO A 642 57.82 -34.29 0.17
N ALA A 643 58.96 -34.40 -0.53
CA ALA A 643 59.03 -35.11 -1.80
C ALA A 643 58.56 -36.57 -1.70
N ASN A 644 57.56 -36.91 -2.52
CA ASN A 644 56.95 -38.25 -2.64
C ASN A 644 56.35 -38.79 -1.32
N ARG A 645 55.70 -37.91 -0.53
CA ARG A 645 55.01 -38.27 0.71
C ARG A 645 53.50 -38.18 0.60
N LEU A 646 52.78 -38.92 1.44
CA LEU A 646 51.31 -38.99 1.40
C LEU A 646 50.63 -38.18 2.51
N TYR A 647 51.33 -37.90 3.61
CA TYR A 647 50.78 -37.22 4.78
C TYR A 647 51.67 -36.05 5.20
N TYR A 648 51.05 -35.03 5.78
CA TYR A 648 51.73 -33.97 6.51
C TYR A 648 51.33 -33.99 7.99
N GLY A 649 52.32 -33.81 8.85
CA GLY A 649 52.17 -33.74 10.29
C GLY A 649 52.28 -32.30 10.76
N LEU A 650 51.40 -31.89 11.67
CA LEU A 650 51.44 -30.57 12.31
C LEU A 650 51.63 -30.71 13.83
N ALA A 651 52.59 -29.96 14.39
CA ALA A 651 52.87 -29.93 15.84
C ALA A 651 52.99 -28.48 16.34
N ASN A 652 52.06 -28.04 17.19
CA ASN A 652 52.06 -26.67 17.73
C ASN A 652 52.97 -26.57 18.96
N GLN A 653 53.88 -25.59 18.96
CA GLN A 653 54.98 -25.49 19.93
C GLN A 653 55.50 -24.05 20.09
N ASP A 654 56.27 -23.78 21.13
CA ASP A 654 56.91 -22.47 21.37
C ASP A 654 58.37 -22.40 20.89
N SER A 655 58.92 -23.50 20.38
CA SER A 655 60.28 -23.59 19.83
C SER A 655 60.32 -23.44 18.32
N THR A 656 61.41 -22.88 17.79
CA THR A 656 61.75 -22.85 16.36
C THR A 656 62.47 -24.11 15.87
N THR A 657 62.61 -25.13 16.72
CA THR A 657 63.24 -26.42 16.35
C THR A 657 62.16 -27.48 16.15
N ALA A 658 62.14 -28.15 15.00
CA ALA A 658 61.16 -29.18 14.70
C ALA A 658 61.46 -30.49 15.50
N PRO A 659 60.47 -31.09 16.19
CA PRO A 659 60.66 -32.37 16.88
C PRO A 659 61.02 -33.50 15.91
N SER A 660 61.95 -34.38 16.28
CA SER A 660 62.36 -35.51 15.44
C SER A 660 61.51 -36.78 15.61
N SER A 661 60.49 -36.75 16.47
CA SER A 661 59.60 -37.89 16.74
C SER A 661 58.27 -37.75 16.00
N ALA A 662 57.87 -38.78 15.26
CA ALA A 662 56.59 -38.82 14.55
C ALA A 662 55.36 -38.69 15.46
N SER A 663 55.45 -39.17 16.71
CA SER A 663 54.36 -39.10 17.69
C SER A 663 54.06 -37.69 18.19
N SER A 664 54.97 -36.73 17.97
CA SER A 664 54.77 -35.33 18.33
C SER A 664 53.84 -34.60 17.36
N TYR A 665 53.51 -35.21 16.22
CA TYR A 665 52.73 -34.61 15.15
C TYR A 665 51.33 -35.24 15.06
N LYS A 666 50.35 -34.41 14.70
CA LYS A 666 49.04 -34.87 14.24
C LYS A 666 49.04 -34.92 12.71
N TRP A 667 48.71 -36.07 12.15
CA TRP A 667 48.86 -36.37 10.73
C TRP A 667 47.57 -36.18 9.94
N TYR A 668 47.71 -35.60 8.75
CA TYR A 668 46.64 -35.30 7.81
C TYR A 668 47.04 -35.81 6.43
N LEU A 669 46.08 -36.39 5.71
CA LEU A 669 46.29 -36.86 4.35
C LEU A 669 46.49 -35.65 3.42
N ALA A 670 47.50 -35.71 2.56
CA ALA A 670 47.70 -34.75 1.49
C ALA A 670 46.83 -35.14 0.28
N ASP A 671 46.02 -34.21 -0.20
CA ASP A 671 45.21 -34.38 -1.41
C ASP A 671 45.23 -33.08 -2.23
N PRO A 672 45.97 -33.03 -3.35
CA PRO A 672 46.81 -34.10 -3.89
C PRO A 672 48.04 -34.47 -3.04
N ALA A 673 48.44 -35.74 -3.11
CA ALA A 673 49.69 -36.23 -2.52
C ALA A 673 50.94 -35.46 -2.98
N PHE A 674 51.95 -35.37 -2.11
CA PHE A 674 53.18 -34.64 -2.40
C PHE A 674 54.01 -35.36 -3.48
N GLY A 675 54.49 -34.59 -4.46
CA GLY A 675 55.44 -35.03 -5.49
C GLY A 675 56.73 -34.23 -5.41
N THR A 676 57.43 -34.03 -6.53
CA THR A 676 58.59 -33.11 -6.56
C THR A 676 58.22 -31.64 -6.58
N ASN A 677 56.98 -31.32 -6.98
CA ASN A 677 56.53 -29.95 -7.27
C ASN A 677 55.29 -29.52 -6.45
N LYS A 678 54.82 -30.35 -5.52
CA LYS A 678 53.66 -30.08 -4.66
C LYS A 678 54.13 -29.87 -3.23
N TYR A 679 53.56 -28.88 -2.55
CA TYR A 679 54.00 -28.39 -1.25
C TYR A 679 52.80 -28.14 -0.33
N LEU A 680 53.06 -28.06 0.97
CA LEU A 680 52.04 -27.70 1.95
C LEU A 680 51.73 -26.20 1.79
N ALA A 681 50.49 -25.90 1.44
CA ALA A 681 49.96 -24.55 1.38
C ALA A 681 49.31 -24.20 2.73
N TYR A 682 49.47 -22.95 3.16
CA TYR A 682 48.90 -22.46 4.40
C TYR A 682 48.56 -20.97 4.33
N THR A 683 47.53 -20.55 5.06
CA THR A 683 47.13 -19.15 5.18
C THR A 683 46.75 -18.80 6.61
N ASN A 684 47.18 -17.62 7.07
CA ASN A 684 46.84 -17.04 8.36
C ASN A 684 45.46 -16.37 8.27
N ARG A 685 44.52 -16.83 9.10
CA ARG A 685 43.14 -16.34 9.22
C ARG A 685 42.94 -15.43 10.44
N THR A 686 44.04 -14.86 10.95
CA THR A 686 44.12 -13.99 12.13
C THR A 686 44.01 -14.76 13.46
N GLY A 687 44.69 -14.24 14.49
CA GLY A 687 44.64 -14.81 15.84
C GLY A 687 45.23 -16.22 15.95
N ARG A 688 46.24 -16.60 15.16
CA ARG A 688 46.80 -17.97 15.07
C ARG A 688 45.82 -19.04 14.57
N LYS A 689 44.76 -18.63 13.87
CA LYS A 689 43.91 -19.52 13.09
C LYS A 689 44.53 -19.74 11.71
N PHE A 690 44.75 -20.99 11.30
CA PHE A 690 45.39 -21.31 10.01
C PHE A 690 44.61 -22.35 9.24
N SER A 691 44.51 -22.14 7.93
CA SER A 691 43.96 -23.11 6.97
C SER A 691 45.09 -23.79 6.21
N PHE A 692 44.96 -25.09 5.96
CA PHE A 692 45.96 -25.90 5.25
C PHE A 692 45.36 -26.56 4.01
N ASP A 693 46.19 -26.71 2.99
CA ASP A 693 45.89 -27.44 1.77
C ASP A 693 47.20 -27.93 1.12
N THR A 694 47.13 -28.72 0.05
CA THR A 694 48.32 -29.23 -0.65
C THR A 694 48.19 -29.03 -2.15
N ASP A 695 49.13 -28.35 -2.79
CA ASP A 695 49.10 -28.16 -4.24
C ASP A 695 50.48 -27.76 -4.82
N PHE A 696 50.54 -27.49 -6.13
CA PHE A 696 51.71 -26.91 -6.79
C PHE A 696 52.07 -25.53 -6.20
N ALA A 697 53.36 -25.30 -5.97
CA ALA A 697 53.85 -24.02 -5.46
C ALA A 697 55.18 -23.60 -6.13
N GLY A 698 55.42 -22.28 -6.15
CA GLY A 698 56.59 -21.67 -6.76
C GLY A 698 56.84 -20.25 -6.24
N TYR A 699 57.97 -19.67 -6.63
CA TYR A 699 58.29 -18.27 -6.30
C TYR A 699 57.49 -17.32 -7.21
N ALA A 700 56.70 -16.44 -6.60
CA ALA A 700 55.95 -15.42 -7.33
C ALA A 700 56.87 -14.35 -7.94
N ALA A 701 56.61 -13.98 -9.19
CA ALA A 701 57.32 -12.92 -9.89
C ALA A 701 57.08 -11.56 -9.20
N GLY A 702 58.15 -10.80 -8.95
CA GLY A 702 58.09 -9.44 -8.38
C GLY A 702 58.22 -9.35 -6.85
N THR A 703 57.84 -10.40 -6.10
CA THR A 703 57.88 -10.39 -4.61
C THR A 703 58.79 -11.45 -3.99
N ALA A 704 59.26 -12.43 -4.78
CA ALA A 704 60.09 -13.57 -4.32
C ALA A 704 59.46 -14.39 -3.16
N ALA A 705 58.14 -14.28 -2.94
CA ALA A 705 57.41 -15.09 -1.98
C ALA A 705 57.10 -16.48 -2.57
N PHE A 706 57.24 -17.54 -1.76
CA PHE A 706 56.89 -18.91 -2.16
C PHE A 706 55.41 -19.17 -1.87
N VAL A 707 54.61 -19.31 -2.93
CA VAL A 707 53.14 -19.36 -2.87
C VAL A 707 52.59 -20.46 -3.79
N PRO A 708 51.36 -20.95 -3.54
CA PRO A 708 50.70 -21.88 -4.47
C PRO A 708 50.53 -21.26 -5.87
N THR A 709 50.69 -22.06 -6.93
CA THR A 709 50.64 -21.59 -8.33
C THR A 709 49.27 -21.72 -8.99
N THR A 710 48.35 -22.49 -8.40
CA THR A 710 46.99 -22.71 -8.92
C THR A 710 46.08 -21.54 -8.54
N THR A 711 46.10 -20.47 -9.34
CA THR A 711 45.40 -19.21 -9.05
C THR A 711 43.87 -19.31 -9.03
N SER A 712 43.28 -20.37 -9.59
CA SER A 712 41.83 -20.62 -9.52
C SER A 712 41.36 -21.17 -8.17
N GLN A 713 42.27 -21.71 -7.36
CA GLN A 713 41.97 -22.32 -6.06
C GLN A 713 42.52 -21.47 -4.90
N PHE A 714 43.68 -20.82 -5.09
CA PHE A 714 44.37 -20.08 -4.05
C PHE A 714 44.56 -18.61 -4.41
N ASP A 715 44.14 -17.73 -3.49
CA ASP A 715 44.50 -16.31 -3.57
C ASP A 715 45.96 -16.12 -3.10
N PHE A 716 46.83 -15.80 -4.05
CA PHE A 716 48.26 -15.58 -3.84
C PHE A 716 48.58 -14.44 -2.87
N ARG A 717 47.62 -13.54 -2.59
CA ARG A 717 47.79 -12.43 -1.64
C ARG A 717 47.80 -12.90 -0.18
N ILE A 718 47.14 -14.02 0.11
CA ILE A 718 46.94 -14.51 1.49
C ILE A 718 47.47 -15.93 1.71
N TRP A 719 47.68 -16.73 0.67
CA TRP A 719 48.21 -18.09 0.78
C TRP A 719 49.72 -18.13 0.54
N SER A 720 50.44 -18.74 1.48
CA SER A 720 51.85 -19.12 1.34
C SER A 720 51.97 -20.62 1.09
N ALA A 721 53.10 -21.04 0.55
CA ALA A 721 53.51 -22.44 0.55
C ALA A 721 54.79 -22.59 1.38
N LEU A 722 55.01 -23.78 1.94
CA LEU A 722 56.21 -24.08 2.72
C LEU A 722 57.31 -24.60 1.78
N PRO A 723 58.37 -23.82 1.49
CA PRO A 723 59.44 -24.26 0.62
C PRO A 723 60.28 -25.37 1.27
N ASN A 724 60.87 -26.22 0.44
CA ASN A 724 61.75 -27.30 0.92
C ASN A 724 62.91 -26.74 1.77
N GLY A 725 63.25 -27.45 2.85
CA GLY A 725 64.26 -27.01 3.82
C GLY A 725 63.74 -26.10 4.93
N THR A 726 62.47 -25.68 4.88
CA THR A 726 61.79 -24.96 5.98
C THR A 726 60.73 -25.85 6.60
N ASN A 727 60.81 -26.11 7.91
CA ASN A 727 59.91 -27.04 8.62
C ASN A 727 59.19 -26.38 9.80
N ILE A 728 59.21 -25.05 9.85
CA ILE A 728 58.57 -24.25 10.90
C ILE A 728 57.76 -23.15 10.22
N ILE A 729 56.51 -23.02 10.64
CA ILE A 729 55.63 -21.89 10.31
C ILE A 729 55.52 -21.00 11.55
N ASP A 730 55.80 -19.71 11.41
CA ASP A 730 55.55 -18.70 12.45
C ASP A 730 54.08 -18.25 12.33
N LEU A 731 53.26 -18.64 13.30
CA LEU A 731 51.82 -18.41 13.28
C LEU A 731 51.45 -16.94 13.54
N ASP A 732 52.40 -16.13 14.02
CA ASP A 732 52.21 -14.68 14.19
C ASP A 732 52.58 -13.88 12.93
N GLN A 733 53.15 -14.52 11.89
CA GLN A 733 53.46 -13.85 10.62
C GLN A 733 52.28 -13.89 9.64
N ALA A 734 52.17 -12.82 8.86
CA ALA A 734 51.25 -12.76 7.74
C ALA A 734 51.73 -13.68 6.60
N THR A 735 50.78 -14.34 5.93
CA THR A 735 51.00 -15.26 4.81
C THR A 735 50.65 -14.59 3.48
N GLY A 736 51.06 -15.20 2.37
CA GLY A 736 50.92 -14.67 1.02
C GLY A 736 52.08 -13.80 0.56
N GLN A 737 51.85 -13.03 -0.51
CA GLN A 737 52.83 -12.05 -1.02
C GLN A 737 52.85 -10.79 -0.16
N ILE A 738 53.68 -10.80 0.90
CA ILE A 738 53.85 -9.67 1.82
C ILE A 738 55.03 -8.76 1.39
N ILE A 739 54.84 -7.43 1.47
CA ILE A 739 55.92 -6.46 1.27
C ILE A 739 56.57 -6.13 2.62
N LYS A 740 57.91 -6.22 2.70
CA LYS A 740 58.70 -5.86 3.88
C LYS A 740 59.40 -4.50 3.65
N THR A 741 59.44 -3.63 4.66
CA THR A 741 60.15 -2.34 4.60
C THR A 741 61.58 -2.44 5.16
N GLY A 742 62.52 -1.70 4.55
CA GLY A 742 63.84 -1.42 5.12
C GLY A 742 63.93 0.07 5.50
N THR A 743 64.59 0.40 6.61
CA THR A 743 64.71 1.79 7.09
C THR A 743 65.86 2.54 6.41
N THR A 744 65.63 3.77 5.94
CA THR A 744 66.68 4.77 5.73
C THR A 744 66.51 5.93 6.73
N THR A 745 67.61 6.27 7.37
CA THR A 745 67.79 7.37 8.32
C THR A 745 67.99 8.69 7.57
N THR A 746 67.01 9.60 7.61
CA THR A 746 67.13 11.07 7.80
C THR A 746 65.86 11.82 7.35
N GLY A 747 65.34 12.72 8.20
CA GLY A 747 64.70 13.98 7.80
C GLY A 747 63.26 13.93 7.25
N THR A 748 62.34 14.56 8.00
CA THR A 748 61.01 15.09 7.61
C THR A 748 60.43 14.62 6.28
N GLY A 749 59.53 13.62 6.35
CA GLY A 749 58.80 13.04 5.24
C GLY A 749 58.99 11.54 5.17
N GLN A 750 58.22 10.77 5.95
CA GLN A 750 58.26 9.30 5.84
C GLN A 750 57.22 8.83 4.80
N VAL A 751 57.69 8.02 3.86
CA VAL A 751 56.82 7.23 2.98
C VAL A 751 56.51 5.91 3.70
N LYS A 752 55.28 5.79 4.21
CA LYS A 752 54.69 4.55 4.69
C LYS A 752 54.41 3.63 3.53
N ILE A 753 55.04 2.47 3.51
CA ILE A 753 54.58 1.39 2.66
C ILE A 753 53.44 0.69 3.39
N VAL A 754 52.22 0.78 2.84
CA VAL A 754 51.06 0.02 3.33
C VAL A 754 50.65 -0.95 2.25
N ASN A 755 50.47 -2.21 2.65
CA ASN A 755 49.84 -3.20 1.78
C ASN A 755 48.33 -2.99 1.90
N THR A 756 47.67 -2.57 0.82
CA THR A 756 46.21 -2.43 0.82
C THR A 756 45.56 -3.82 0.83
N ILE A 757 44.29 -3.89 1.21
CA ILE A 757 43.50 -5.14 1.24
C ILE A 757 43.40 -5.83 -0.13
N ASP A 758 43.70 -5.09 -1.21
CA ASP A 758 43.75 -5.59 -2.58
C ASP A 758 45.16 -6.02 -3.03
N GLY A 759 46.13 -6.11 -2.11
CA GLY A 759 47.47 -6.62 -2.38
C GLY A 759 48.34 -5.71 -3.26
N GLN A 760 48.03 -4.42 -3.36
CA GLN A 760 48.92 -3.44 -3.98
C GLN A 760 49.91 -2.88 -2.94
N VAL A 761 51.18 -2.78 -3.36
CA VAL A 761 52.20 -2.02 -2.64
C VAL A 761 51.96 -0.54 -2.90
N VAL A 762 51.36 0.17 -1.96
CA VAL A 762 51.20 1.61 -2.08
C VAL A 762 52.22 2.29 -1.19
N ALA A 763 53.14 3.01 -1.83
CA ALA A 763 53.95 4.02 -1.16
C ALA A 763 53.03 5.20 -0.84
N ALA A 764 52.55 5.26 0.39
CA ALA A 764 51.78 6.38 0.93
C ALA A 764 52.68 7.20 1.86
N LEU A 765 52.30 8.41 2.22
CA LEU A 765 53.03 9.19 3.22
C LEU A 765 52.48 8.82 4.61
N ASP A 766 53.34 8.51 5.58
CA ASP A 766 52.95 7.99 6.91
C ASP A 766 52.18 9.02 7.75
N GLN A 767 52.39 10.28 7.43
CA GLN A 767 51.59 11.42 7.84
C GLN A 767 51.38 12.31 6.63
N PHE A 768 50.38 13.18 6.71
CA PHE A 768 50.17 14.23 5.72
C PHE A 768 51.51 14.86 5.37
N LEU A 769 51.83 14.92 4.07
CA LEU A 769 52.77 15.92 3.59
C LEU A 769 52.12 17.25 3.97
N ASP A 770 52.59 17.84 5.07
CA ASP A 770 52.21 19.18 5.46
C ASP A 770 52.82 20.13 4.42
N PHE A 771 51.98 20.52 3.46
CA PHE A 771 52.31 21.58 2.51
C PHE A 771 51.98 22.98 3.09
N GLY A 772 51.62 23.06 4.38
CA GLY A 772 51.23 24.28 5.07
C GLY A 772 49.88 24.81 4.60
N GLY A 773 48.78 24.33 5.20
CA GLY A 773 47.44 24.93 4.97
C GLY A 773 46.30 24.26 5.75
N PRO A 774 45.19 24.99 6.04
CA PRO A 774 44.08 24.48 6.86
C PRO A 774 43.29 23.35 6.16
N THR A 775 42.85 22.36 6.94
CA THR A 775 42.50 20.99 6.50
C THR A 775 41.03 20.73 6.19
N THR A 776 40.17 21.75 6.03
CA THR A 776 38.78 21.55 5.58
C THR A 776 38.17 22.87 5.08
N PHE A 777 37.53 22.83 3.91
CA PHE A 777 36.70 23.93 3.37
C PHE A 777 35.32 23.38 3.02
N THR A 778 34.25 24.05 3.45
CA THR A 778 32.86 23.66 3.17
C THR A 778 32.28 24.59 2.10
N THR A 779 31.76 24.05 0.99
CA THR A 779 31.13 24.83 -0.09
C THR A 779 29.89 24.13 -0.64
N THR A 780 29.01 24.86 -1.31
CA THR A 780 27.80 24.35 -1.96
C THR A 780 28.12 23.49 -3.20
N PRO A 781 27.32 22.45 -3.53
CA PRO A 781 27.66 21.45 -4.56
C PRO A 781 27.94 22.02 -5.96
N SER A 782 27.38 23.18 -6.29
CA SER A 782 27.53 23.83 -7.59
C SER A 782 28.93 24.39 -7.86
N SER A 783 29.79 24.53 -6.84
CA SER A 783 31.16 25.05 -6.99
C SER A 783 32.23 23.96 -7.02
N ILE A 784 31.83 22.68 -7.14
CA ILE A 784 32.74 21.54 -7.16
C ILE A 784 32.89 21.05 -8.60
N THR A 785 34.09 21.23 -9.17
CA THR A 785 34.40 20.61 -10.46
C THR A 785 34.90 19.19 -10.21
N VAL A 786 34.12 18.22 -10.67
CA VAL A 786 34.44 16.80 -10.61
C VAL A 786 34.85 16.34 -12.01
N ASP A 787 36.02 15.71 -12.16
CA ASP A 787 36.40 15.14 -13.45
C ASP A 787 35.51 13.93 -13.83
N ILE A 788 35.68 13.43 -15.06
CA ILE A 788 34.90 12.29 -15.59
C ILE A 788 35.08 10.99 -14.77
N TYR A 789 36.03 10.98 -13.83
CA TYR A 789 36.37 9.87 -12.97
C TYR A 789 35.91 10.08 -11.52
N GLY A 790 35.12 11.11 -11.24
CA GLY A 790 34.53 11.33 -9.92
C GLY A 790 35.46 12.01 -8.91
N ARG A 791 36.59 12.61 -9.34
CA ARG A 791 37.55 13.26 -8.44
C ARG A 791 37.36 14.77 -8.42
N VAL A 792 37.42 15.38 -7.25
CA VAL A 792 37.41 16.84 -7.08
C VAL A 792 38.75 17.40 -7.56
N VAL A 793 38.73 18.16 -8.65
CA VAL A 793 39.96 18.68 -9.29
C VAL A 793 40.31 20.11 -8.86
N GLY A 794 39.43 20.77 -8.10
CA GLY A 794 39.66 22.08 -7.52
C GLY A 794 38.37 22.74 -7.02
N PHE A 795 38.50 23.66 -6.06
CA PHE A 795 37.44 24.56 -5.61
C PHE A 795 37.98 26.00 -5.75
N SER A 796 37.23 26.90 -6.38
CA SER A 796 37.52 28.35 -6.30
C SER A 796 36.64 28.92 -5.19
N LEU A 797 37.27 29.44 -4.12
CA LEU A 797 36.52 30.12 -3.06
C LEU A 797 35.86 31.37 -3.65
N PRO A 798 34.58 31.66 -3.37
CA PRO A 798 33.99 32.95 -3.73
C PRO A 798 34.75 34.09 -3.04
N ASP A 799 34.76 35.27 -3.66
CA ASP A 799 35.29 36.48 -3.03
C ASP A 799 34.57 36.77 -1.71
N ASN A 800 35.33 37.24 -0.71
CA ASN A 800 34.77 37.56 0.59
C ASN A 800 34.02 38.88 0.51
N PHE A 801 32.72 38.84 0.82
CA PHE A 801 31.87 40.01 0.91
C PHE A 801 31.59 40.37 2.37
N TYR A 802 31.70 41.64 2.71
CA TYR A 802 31.52 42.17 4.05
C TYR A 802 30.49 43.30 4.02
N MET A 803 29.63 43.36 5.01
CA MET A 803 28.54 44.34 5.09
C MET A 803 28.33 44.74 6.55
N THR A 804 28.07 46.01 6.83
CA THR A 804 27.66 46.49 8.15
C THR A 804 26.45 47.40 7.97
N ILE A 805 25.41 47.21 8.78
CA ILE A 805 24.25 48.08 8.83
C ILE A 805 24.31 48.79 10.18
N ASP A 806 24.45 50.11 10.16
CA ASP A 806 24.46 50.96 11.35
C ASP A 806 23.20 51.86 11.32
N ASP A 807 22.36 51.78 12.34
CA ASP A 807 21.14 52.60 12.48
C ASP A 807 21.33 53.67 13.59
N PHE A 808 20.96 54.91 13.30
CA PHE A 808 21.10 56.05 14.20
C PHE A 808 19.79 56.83 14.31
N VAL A 809 19.47 57.34 15.50
CA VAL A 809 18.43 58.37 15.68
C VAL A 809 19.10 59.73 15.79
N ALA A 810 18.90 60.59 14.80
CA ALA A 810 19.57 61.87 14.70
C ALA A 810 19.11 62.84 15.79
N THR A 811 20.09 63.57 16.33
CA THR A 811 19.82 64.79 17.11
C THR A 811 19.59 65.98 16.17
N SER A 812 18.86 67.00 16.62
CA SER A 812 18.51 68.16 15.78
C SER A 812 19.75 68.82 15.16
N GLY A 813 19.83 68.84 13.82
CA GLY A 813 20.91 69.45 13.05
C GLY A 813 22.18 68.60 12.95
N GLN A 814 22.14 67.33 13.34
CA GLN A 814 23.30 66.43 13.27
C GLN A 814 23.68 66.13 11.81
N THR A 815 24.94 66.38 11.45
CA THR A 815 25.47 66.08 10.11
C THR A 815 26.39 64.87 10.10
N VAL A 816 27.12 64.57 11.18
CA VAL A 816 28.14 63.51 11.21
C VAL A 816 27.62 62.28 11.95
N PHE A 817 27.77 61.11 11.32
CA PHE A 817 27.44 59.79 11.85
C PHE A 817 28.67 58.89 11.79
N SER A 818 29.14 58.44 12.95
CA SER A 818 30.35 57.63 13.06
C SER A 818 30.06 56.16 12.78
N VAL A 819 30.83 55.54 11.89
CA VAL A 819 30.70 54.13 11.50
C VAL A 819 32.03 53.40 11.66
N THR A 820 31.99 52.12 11.99
CA THR A 820 33.21 51.30 12.14
C THR A 820 33.43 50.50 10.88
N ARG A 821 34.55 50.75 10.19
CA ARG A 821 34.91 50.06 8.95
C ARG A 821 36.37 49.63 8.99
N ALA A 822 36.68 48.53 8.31
CA ALA A 822 38.07 48.07 8.21
C ALA A 822 38.91 48.99 7.30
N GLY A 823 40.23 48.99 7.51
CA GLY A 823 41.17 49.85 6.75
C GLY A 823 41.23 49.58 5.24
N SER A 824 40.65 48.47 4.76
CA SER A 824 40.54 48.15 3.33
C SER A 824 39.17 48.50 2.72
N TYR A 825 38.30 49.20 3.47
CA TYR A 825 37.07 49.77 2.92
C TYR A 825 37.40 50.84 1.87
N ILE A 826 36.70 50.79 0.74
CA ILE A 826 36.81 51.79 -0.33
C ILE A 826 35.70 52.81 -0.13
N VAL A 827 36.07 54.09 -0.06
CA VAL A 827 35.12 55.20 0.08
C VAL A 827 34.14 55.25 -1.09
N GLY A 828 32.87 55.53 -0.79
CA GLY A 828 31.76 55.53 -1.74
C GLY A 828 31.01 54.20 -1.84
N GLN A 829 31.39 53.20 -1.04
CA GLN A 829 30.78 51.87 -1.04
C GLN A 829 29.76 51.70 0.09
N CYS A 830 28.96 52.75 0.33
CA CYS A 830 27.85 52.72 1.27
C CYS A 830 26.54 53.25 0.67
N LEU A 831 25.43 52.77 1.22
CA LEU A 831 24.09 53.31 0.99
C LEU A 831 23.64 54.01 2.27
N VAL A 832 23.14 55.24 2.14
CA VAL A 832 22.70 56.06 3.28
C VAL A 832 21.22 56.31 3.11
N PHE A 833 20.44 55.91 4.11
CA PHE A 833 19.00 56.13 4.12
C PHE A 833 18.65 57.13 5.22
N GLN A 834 17.74 58.04 4.92
CA GLN A 834 17.10 58.91 5.90
C GLN A 834 15.61 58.61 5.91
N ASN A 835 15.08 58.24 7.09
CA ASN A 835 13.68 57.84 7.28
C ASN A 835 13.22 56.77 6.26
N GLY A 836 14.11 55.83 5.93
CA GLY A 836 13.84 54.71 5.02
C GLY A 836 14.00 55.02 3.52
N LEU A 837 14.30 56.26 3.12
CA LEU A 837 14.56 56.64 1.72
C LEU A 837 16.06 56.80 1.47
N LEU A 838 16.54 56.26 0.35
CA LEU A 838 17.93 56.37 -0.08
C LEU A 838 18.27 57.83 -0.39
N LEU A 839 19.34 58.34 0.21
CA LEU A 839 19.89 59.66 -0.09
C LEU A 839 20.77 59.62 -1.35
N ASP A 840 20.70 60.71 -2.10
CA ASP A 840 21.56 60.93 -3.26
C ASP A 840 23.01 61.06 -2.86
N GLN A 841 23.92 60.71 -3.77
CA GLN A 841 25.35 60.83 -3.51
C GLN A 841 25.81 62.28 -3.25
N ALA A 842 25.08 63.29 -3.73
CA ALA A 842 25.38 64.70 -3.48
C ALA A 842 25.00 65.16 -2.05
N ASP A 843 24.11 64.43 -1.37
CA ASP A 843 23.56 64.82 -0.08
C ASP A 843 24.40 64.35 1.10
N PHE A 844 25.45 63.57 0.84
CA PHE A 844 26.39 63.13 1.87
C PHE A 844 27.81 62.94 1.33
N THR A 845 28.78 63.00 2.22
CA THR A 845 30.16 62.61 1.97
C THR A 845 30.49 61.36 2.76
N ASP A 846 30.92 60.32 2.06
CA ASP A 846 31.41 59.08 2.67
C ASP A 846 32.90 59.21 3.05
N ALA A 847 33.28 58.70 4.22
CA ALA A 847 34.66 58.66 4.68
C ALA A 847 34.95 57.34 5.42
N SER A 848 36.23 57.01 5.65
CA SER A 848 36.62 55.72 6.22
C SER A 848 36.03 55.40 7.61
N SER A 849 35.63 56.40 8.39
CA SER A 849 35.10 56.23 9.76
C SER A 849 33.81 57.02 10.04
N SER A 850 33.25 57.69 9.03
CA SER A 850 32.04 58.48 9.20
C SER A 850 31.33 58.73 7.88
N VAL A 851 30.03 58.97 7.95
CA VAL A 851 29.26 59.62 6.88
C VAL A 851 28.85 61.01 7.37
N THR A 852 29.03 62.02 6.52
CA THR A 852 28.62 63.40 6.82
C THR A 852 27.55 63.85 5.85
N LEU A 853 26.35 64.16 6.33
CA LEU A 853 25.28 64.76 5.54
C LEU A 853 25.61 66.21 5.19
N THR A 854 25.30 66.61 3.96
CA THR A 854 25.45 67.98 3.45
C THR A 854 24.46 68.92 4.16
N THR A 855 23.26 68.43 4.50
CA THR A 855 22.26 69.12 5.30
C THR A 855 22.03 68.36 6.62
N GLY A 856 22.00 69.07 7.75
CA GLY A 856 21.82 68.43 9.05
C GLY A 856 20.46 67.74 9.18
N ALA A 857 20.47 66.50 9.68
CA ALA A 857 19.27 65.72 9.92
C ALA A 857 18.38 66.38 10.99
N THR A 858 17.07 66.25 10.83
CA THR A 858 16.08 66.76 11.78
C THR A 858 16.06 65.91 13.05
N LEU A 859 15.57 66.47 14.16
CA LEU A 859 15.43 65.72 15.41
C LEU A 859 14.57 64.47 15.19
N ASN A 860 15.09 63.31 15.60
CA ASN A 860 14.48 61.99 15.47
C ASN A 860 14.44 61.40 14.05
N ASP A 861 15.11 62.02 13.07
CA ASP A 861 15.32 61.35 11.78
C ASP A 861 16.12 60.06 12.00
N ASN A 862 15.67 58.96 11.40
CA ASN A 862 16.42 57.72 11.43
C ASN A 862 17.40 57.68 10.25
N ILE A 863 18.69 57.58 10.56
CA ILE A 863 19.75 57.45 9.57
C ILE A 863 20.27 56.02 9.60
N THR A 864 20.08 55.29 8.50
CA THR A 864 20.71 53.98 8.30
C THR A 864 21.88 54.13 7.35
N ILE A 865 23.04 53.58 7.72
CA ILE A 865 24.21 53.48 6.84
C ILE A 865 24.52 52.00 6.60
N ILE A 866 24.39 51.57 5.35
CA ILE A 866 24.80 50.23 4.92
C ILE A 866 26.17 50.36 4.27
N SER A 867 27.21 49.92 4.95
CA SER A 867 28.58 49.89 4.44
C SER A 867 28.89 48.53 3.83
N MET A 868 29.51 48.50 2.65
CA MET A 868 29.86 47.25 1.95
C MET A 868 31.33 47.23 1.54
N ARG A 869 31.96 46.06 1.61
CA ARG A 869 33.35 45.84 1.20
C ARG A 869 33.51 44.45 0.61
N ALA A 870 34.27 44.30 -0.47
CA ALA A 870 34.62 43.00 -1.02
C ALA A 870 36.14 42.84 -1.17
N ILE A 871 36.64 41.62 -0.96
CA ILE A 871 38.05 41.26 -1.09
C ILE A 871 38.17 40.11 -2.08
N SER A 872 39.00 40.29 -3.11
CA SER A 872 39.20 39.23 -4.09
C SER A 872 39.95 38.05 -3.47
N SER A 873 39.43 36.85 -3.64
CA SER A 873 40.03 35.62 -3.14
C SER A 873 41.26 35.19 -3.95
N ASN A 874 41.27 35.51 -5.25
CA ASN A 874 42.28 35.13 -6.22
C ASN A 874 42.53 36.27 -7.22
N ASN A 875 43.60 36.16 -8.02
CA ASN A 875 43.76 37.01 -9.18
C ASN A 875 42.57 36.81 -10.12
N TYR A 876 41.84 37.88 -10.43
CA TYR A 876 40.64 37.82 -11.24
C TYR A 876 40.64 38.92 -12.31
N TYR A 877 40.11 38.58 -13.47
CA TYR A 877 40.00 39.47 -14.62
C TYR A 877 38.51 39.64 -14.92
N ASP A 878 37.93 40.71 -14.38
CA ASP A 878 36.51 41.01 -14.56
C ASP A 878 36.25 41.51 -15.98
N ASN A 879 35.26 40.92 -16.65
CA ASN A 879 34.96 41.26 -18.04
C ASN A 879 34.15 42.55 -18.06
N THR A 880 34.69 43.63 -18.64
CA THR A 880 33.99 44.92 -18.69
C THR A 880 32.96 44.99 -19.82
N HIS A 881 32.82 43.93 -20.63
CA HIS A 881 32.06 43.87 -21.88
C HIS A 881 32.52 44.85 -22.98
N LEU A 882 33.65 45.53 -22.77
CA LEU A 882 34.22 46.45 -23.74
C LEU A 882 35.17 45.73 -24.68
N ASN A 883 35.12 46.11 -25.95
CA ASN A 883 36.08 45.68 -26.96
C ASN A 883 36.84 46.87 -27.51
N VAL A 884 38.13 46.70 -27.73
CA VAL A 884 39.01 47.73 -28.31
C VAL A 884 38.57 48.05 -29.74
N LEU A 885 38.34 49.33 -30.05
CA LEU A 885 38.14 49.82 -31.41
C LEU A 885 39.48 50.26 -32.02
N THR A 886 40.21 51.14 -31.33
CA THR A 886 41.55 51.60 -31.73
C THR A 886 42.48 51.78 -30.52
N VAL A 887 43.79 51.69 -30.77
CA VAL A 887 44.83 51.98 -29.79
C VAL A 887 45.77 53.04 -30.39
N ALA A 888 45.95 54.16 -29.68
CA ALA A 888 46.84 55.25 -30.05
C ALA A 888 47.72 55.63 -28.85
N GLY A 889 48.93 55.08 -28.81
CA GLY A 889 49.85 55.31 -27.69
C GLY A 889 49.29 54.72 -26.39
N ALA A 890 49.04 55.58 -25.40
CA ALA A 890 48.42 55.20 -24.13
C ALA A 890 46.89 55.31 -24.12
N VAL A 891 46.28 55.79 -25.21
CA VAL A 891 44.82 55.95 -25.32
C VAL A 891 44.22 54.76 -26.05
N VAL A 892 43.24 54.12 -25.43
CA VAL A 892 42.43 53.06 -26.03
C VAL A 892 41.02 53.59 -26.20
N THR A 893 40.53 53.56 -27.45
CA THR A 893 39.13 53.86 -27.75
C THR A 893 38.37 52.54 -27.82
N TRP A 894 37.27 52.38 -27.08
CA TRP A 894 36.43 51.18 -27.15
C TRP A 894 35.34 51.31 -28.23
N ASN A 895 34.74 50.18 -28.61
CA ASN A 895 33.62 50.15 -29.54
C ASN A 895 32.35 50.68 -28.86
N GLY A 896 31.82 51.80 -29.34
CA GLY A 896 30.59 52.41 -28.82
C GLY A 896 29.31 51.59 -28.96
N ALA A 897 29.36 50.40 -29.55
CA ALA A 897 28.27 49.43 -29.47
C ALA A 897 28.20 48.68 -28.12
N ASN A 898 29.22 48.82 -27.27
CA ASN A 898 29.29 48.23 -25.93
C ASN A 898 29.61 49.33 -24.92
N MET A 899 28.84 49.44 -23.84
CA MET A 899 29.12 50.34 -22.74
C MET A 899 29.54 49.56 -21.50
N PRO A 900 30.32 50.16 -20.59
CA PRO A 900 30.73 49.46 -19.38
C PRO A 900 29.56 49.36 -18.41
N TYR A 901 29.36 48.18 -17.83
CA TYR A 901 28.34 47.97 -16.80
C TYR A 901 28.81 48.38 -15.38
N GLN A 902 30.11 48.66 -15.21
CA GLN A 902 30.69 49.19 -13.98
C GLN A 902 31.47 50.47 -14.28
N ILE A 903 31.48 51.41 -13.33
CA ILE A 903 32.28 52.63 -13.42
C ILE A 903 33.76 52.23 -13.43
N ILE A 904 34.47 52.72 -14.45
CA ILE A 904 35.92 52.68 -14.54
C ILE A 904 36.46 53.93 -13.83
N ASN A 905 37.28 53.71 -12.82
CA ASN A 905 37.89 54.75 -11.99
C ASN A 905 39.38 54.94 -12.33
N VAL A 906 39.89 56.15 -12.08
CA VAL A 906 41.33 56.41 -12.14
C VAL A 906 42.03 55.53 -11.10
N GLY A 907 43.11 54.87 -11.52
CA GLY A 907 43.83 53.89 -10.69
C GLY A 907 43.40 52.44 -10.90
N ASP A 908 42.29 52.18 -11.59
CA ASP A 908 41.91 50.80 -11.97
C ASP A 908 43.00 50.16 -12.83
N ILE A 909 43.23 48.87 -12.64
CA ILE A 909 44.18 48.09 -13.44
C ILE A 909 43.40 47.32 -14.50
N MET A 910 43.82 47.41 -15.75
CA MET A 910 43.21 46.70 -16.87
C MET A 910 44.19 45.82 -17.62
N THR A 911 43.66 44.78 -18.24
CA THR A 911 44.38 43.87 -19.13
C THR A 911 43.54 43.60 -20.38
N PHE A 912 44.19 43.06 -21.42
CA PHE A 912 43.56 42.72 -22.71
C PHE A 912 43.55 41.21 -22.98
N THR A 913 43.91 40.41 -21.98
CA THR A 913 43.82 38.95 -21.97
C THR A 913 43.73 38.48 -20.52
N THR A 914 43.21 37.28 -20.31
CA THR A 914 43.06 36.63 -18.99
C THR A 914 44.06 35.49 -18.78
N SER A 915 44.89 35.17 -19.79
CA SER A 915 45.83 34.04 -19.76
C SER A 915 47.30 34.49 -19.86
N GLY A 916 48.22 33.66 -19.35
CA GLY A 916 49.66 33.79 -19.62
C GLY A 916 50.38 34.98 -18.96
N SER A 917 50.00 35.36 -17.73
CA SER A 917 50.49 36.55 -17.02
C SER A 917 50.32 37.85 -17.83
N PRO A 918 49.06 38.30 -18.03
CA PRO A 918 48.73 39.48 -18.83
C PRO A 918 49.44 40.74 -18.35
N THR A 919 49.91 41.57 -19.28
CA THR A 919 50.43 42.91 -18.98
C THR A 919 49.31 43.77 -18.38
N GLN A 920 49.62 44.45 -17.29
CA GLN A 920 48.69 45.29 -16.52
C GLN A 920 48.92 46.77 -16.85
N TYR A 921 47.83 47.49 -17.14
CA TYR A 921 47.83 48.91 -17.46
C TYR A 921 46.96 49.68 -16.46
N THR A 922 47.52 50.70 -15.82
CA THR A 922 46.77 51.53 -14.85
C THR A 922 46.05 52.67 -15.57
N VAL A 923 44.76 52.84 -15.29
CA VAL A 923 43.93 53.91 -15.84
C VAL A 923 44.34 55.26 -15.24
N SER A 924 44.64 56.24 -16.10
CA SER A 924 44.94 57.62 -15.72
C SER A 924 43.73 58.55 -15.88
N SER A 925 42.87 58.31 -16.87
CA SER A 925 41.62 59.04 -17.08
C SER A 925 40.67 58.25 -17.97
N VAL A 926 39.38 58.54 -17.86
CA VAL A 926 38.31 57.95 -18.69
C VAL A 926 37.41 59.08 -19.20
N ASN A 927 37.05 59.03 -20.47
CA ASN A 927 36.04 59.89 -21.07
C ASN A 927 34.97 59.02 -21.72
N TYR A 928 33.80 58.92 -21.08
CA TYR A 928 32.68 58.09 -21.54
C TYR A 928 32.06 58.64 -22.82
N SER A 929 31.97 59.97 -22.97
CA SER A 929 31.39 60.60 -24.17
C SER A 929 32.23 60.37 -25.43
N THR A 930 33.56 60.31 -25.32
CA THR A 930 34.45 60.00 -26.45
C THR A 930 34.89 58.54 -26.49
N GLN A 931 34.39 57.71 -25.56
CA GLN A 931 34.69 56.28 -25.47
C GLN A 931 36.18 55.97 -25.34
N GLN A 932 36.91 56.76 -24.55
CA GLN A 932 38.37 56.66 -24.40
C GLN A 932 38.81 56.38 -22.97
N ILE A 933 39.72 55.40 -22.82
CA ILE A 933 40.48 55.11 -21.61
C ILE A 933 41.93 55.49 -21.87
N THR A 934 42.49 56.37 -21.05
CA THR A 934 43.90 56.73 -21.11
C THR A 934 44.66 56.02 -20.00
N PHE A 935 45.68 55.26 -20.36
CA PHE A 935 46.55 54.55 -19.43
C PHE A 935 47.80 55.35 -19.08
N THR A 936 48.46 55.00 -17.97
CA THR A 936 49.72 55.63 -17.55
C THR A 936 50.93 55.25 -18.42
N THR A 937 50.83 54.15 -19.16
CA THR A 937 51.86 53.63 -20.06
C THR A 937 51.29 53.31 -21.45
N THR A 938 52.16 53.30 -22.48
CA THR A 938 51.78 52.96 -23.86
C THR A 938 51.27 51.52 -23.96
N VAL A 939 50.12 51.33 -24.60
CA VAL A 939 49.53 50.00 -24.85
C VAL A 939 50.09 49.42 -26.14
N THR A 940 50.59 48.18 -26.10
CA THR A 940 51.25 47.51 -27.23
C THR A 940 50.74 46.09 -27.43
N GLY A 941 50.63 45.62 -28.68
CA GLY A 941 50.25 44.24 -28.98
C GLY A 941 48.74 43.95 -28.87
N VAL A 942 47.91 45.00 -28.75
CA VAL A 942 46.45 44.91 -28.67
C VAL A 942 45.85 45.35 -30.00
N VAL A 943 44.91 44.55 -30.54
CA VAL A 943 44.28 44.80 -31.84
C VAL A 943 42.79 45.11 -31.68
N THR A 944 42.17 45.69 -32.71
CA THR A 944 40.72 45.90 -32.76
C THR A 944 39.96 44.59 -32.50
N GLY A 945 38.91 44.65 -31.68
CA GLY A 945 38.10 43.52 -31.23
C GLY A 945 38.63 42.82 -29.98
N THR A 946 39.79 43.20 -29.44
CA THR A 946 40.31 42.59 -28.20
C THR A 946 39.45 43.01 -27.00
N PRO A 947 39.00 42.08 -26.14
CA PRO A 947 38.24 42.43 -24.94
C PRO A 947 39.11 43.16 -23.90
N ILE A 948 38.46 44.04 -23.12
CA ILE A 948 39.08 44.76 -22.01
C ILE A 948 38.61 44.11 -20.70
N TYR A 949 39.55 43.79 -19.82
CA TYR A 949 39.26 43.23 -18.50
C TYR A 949 39.77 44.16 -17.41
N LYS A 950 39.02 44.28 -16.31
CA LYS A 950 39.49 44.93 -15.08
C LYS A 950 40.16 43.88 -14.19
N PHE A 951 41.44 44.04 -13.94
CA PHE A 951 42.22 43.13 -13.11
C PHE A 951 42.13 43.51 -11.64
N ARG A 952 41.93 42.51 -10.79
CA ARG A 952 42.12 42.58 -9.34
C ARG A 952 43.02 41.44 -8.87
N SER A 953 43.94 41.75 -7.96
CA SER A 953 44.85 40.76 -7.39
C SER A 953 44.19 40.03 -6.21
N ALA A 954 44.64 38.80 -5.93
CA ALA A 954 44.26 38.11 -4.71
C ALA A 954 44.54 38.99 -3.47
N GLY A 955 43.59 39.05 -2.55
CA GLY A 955 43.63 39.84 -1.31
C GLY A 955 43.35 41.33 -1.48
N SER A 956 43.18 41.87 -2.71
CA SER A 956 42.86 43.29 -2.88
C SER A 956 41.37 43.58 -2.66
N SER A 957 41.06 44.73 -2.08
CA SER A 957 39.69 45.22 -2.01
C SER A 957 39.27 45.83 -3.34
N TYR A 958 38.00 45.68 -3.70
CA TYR A 958 37.42 46.26 -4.92
C TYR A 958 36.03 46.85 -4.63
N GLN A 959 35.58 47.73 -5.51
CA GLN A 959 34.27 48.37 -5.39
C GLN A 959 33.17 47.32 -5.56
N VAL A 960 32.28 47.25 -4.58
CA VAL A 960 31.14 46.34 -4.51
C VAL A 960 30.06 46.69 -5.52
N PHE A 961 29.84 47.99 -5.76
CA PHE A 961 28.84 48.46 -6.71
C PHE A 961 29.25 49.77 -7.36
N SER A 962 28.66 50.01 -8.52
CA SER A 962 28.60 51.30 -9.19
C SER A 962 27.23 51.92 -8.96
N ARG A 963 27.18 53.23 -8.72
CA ARG A 963 25.93 53.99 -8.56
C ARG A 963 25.75 54.89 -9.77
N TYR A 964 24.61 54.76 -10.44
CA TYR A 964 24.21 55.61 -11.55
C TYR A 964 22.94 56.37 -11.18
N GLU A 965 22.94 57.69 -11.38
CA GLU A 965 21.81 58.55 -11.04
C GLU A 965 21.37 59.35 -12.28
N THR A 966 20.07 59.38 -12.54
CA THR A 966 19.48 60.20 -13.63
C THR A 966 18.16 60.79 -13.17
N THR A 967 17.78 61.96 -13.71
CA THR A 967 16.46 62.55 -13.43
C THR A 967 15.50 62.22 -14.57
N LEU A 968 14.45 61.48 -14.26
CA LEU A 968 13.34 61.18 -15.15
C LEU A 968 12.30 62.29 -15.08
N THR A 969 11.79 62.70 -16.25
CA THR A 969 10.68 63.66 -16.36
C THR A 969 9.63 63.05 -17.27
N ASN A 970 8.51 62.62 -16.69
CA ASN A 970 7.41 61.95 -17.39
C ASN A 970 7.87 60.83 -18.33
N ALA A 971 8.80 59.99 -17.87
CA ALA A 971 9.38 58.91 -18.66
C ALA A 971 8.70 57.57 -18.32
N SER A 972 8.40 56.76 -19.33
CA SER A 972 7.93 55.37 -19.16
C SER A 972 9.05 54.34 -19.34
N SER A 973 10.21 54.78 -19.82
CA SER A 973 11.44 54.00 -19.94
C SER A 973 12.68 54.90 -19.86
N TYR A 974 13.84 54.30 -19.61
CA TYR A 974 15.13 54.96 -19.61
C TYR A 974 16.19 54.05 -20.24
N GLU A 975 16.98 54.58 -21.17
CA GLU A 975 18.12 53.90 -21.78
C GLU A 975 19.39 54.73 -21.50
N PRO A 976 20.37 54.21 -20.78
CA PRO A 976 21.62 54.90 -20.52
C PRO A 976 22.49 54.95 -21.78
N THR A 977 23.18 56.07 -21.99
CA THR A 977 24.05 56.27 -23.17
C THR A 977 25.53 56.01 -22.90
N ASP A 978 25.93 56.03 -21.63
CA ASP A 978 27.34 56.07 -21.20
C ASP A 978 27.75 54.81 -20.40
N TRP A 979 26.80 53.93 -20.09
CA TRP A 979 26.95 52.70 -19.33
C TRP A 979 25.86 51.70 -19.74
N ASP A 980 26.05 50.41 -19.46
CA ASP A 980 25.09 49.35 -19.78
C ASP A 980 24.51 48.68 -18.52
N PHE A 981 23.24 48.27 -18.58
CA PHE A 981 22.65 47.37 -17.59
C PHE A 981 23.22 45.95 -17.71
N GLN A 982 23.49 45.34 -16.56
CA GLN A 982 23.79 43.93 -16.42
C GLN A 982 22.66 43.30 -15.59
N SER A 983 21.72 42.66 -16.28
CA SER A 983 20.54 42.06 -15.65
C SER A 983 20.92 41.07 -14.53
N GLY A 984 20.25 41.19 -13.39
CA GLY A 984 20.48 40.42 -12.17
C GLY A 984 21.52 41.02 -11.22
N TYR A 985 22.12 42.17 -11.56
CA TYR A 985 23.10 42.89 -10.73
C TYR A 985 22.57 44.23 -10.20
N GLU A 986 21.38 44.65 -10.63
CA GLU A 986 20.77 45.93 -10.31
C GLU A 986 19.94 45.92 -9.02
N LEU A 987 19.88 47.07 -8.38
CA LEU A 987 18.89 47.43 -7.36
C LEU A 987 18.43 48.87 -7.65
N PRO A 988 17.26 49.03 -8.30
CA PRO A 988 16.75 50.34 -8.68
C PRO A 988 15.99 51.04 -7.54
N PHE A 989 16.14 52.36 -7.47
CA PHE A 989 15.40 53.26 -6.60
C PHE A 989 14.80 54.41 -7.40
N LEU A 990 13.57 54.80 -7.09
CA LEU A 990 12.92 55.99 -7.63
C LEU A 990 12.57 56.93 -6.48
N ASN A 991 13.12 58.15 -6.51
CA ASN A 991 12.98 59.14 -5.43
C ASN A 991 13.38 58.58 -4.04
N GLY A 992 14.41 57.74 -4.02
CA GLY A 992 14.93 57.10 -2.81
C GLY A 992 14.16 55.86 -2.35
N ALA A 993 12.99 55.55 -2.91
CA ALA A 993 12.24 54.33 -2.62
C ALA A 993 12.70 53.19 -3.53
N VAL A 994 12.92 51.98 -2.99
CA VAL A 994 13.30 50.81 -3.79
C VAL A 994 12.14 50.40 -4.70
N LEU A 995 12.44 50.09 -5.96
CA LEU A 995 11.46 49.51 -6.88
C LEU A 995 11.52 47.97 -6.77
N PRO A 996 10.40 47.30 -6.47
CA PRO A 996 10.35 45.84 -6.47
C PRO A 996 10.47 45.29 -7.89
N ASP A 997 10.86 44.02 -8.00
CA ASP A 997 10.99 43.29 -9.27
C ASP A 997 9.69 43.20 -10.10
N GLN A 998 8.53 43.47 -9.48
CA GLN A 998 7.24 43.55 -10.16
C GLN A 998 7.01 44.87 -10.91
N ASP A 999 7.72 45.95 -10.52
CA ASP A 999 7.45 47.33 -10.98
C ASP A 999 8.48 47.87 -11.98
N TYR A 1000 9.38 47.03 -12.47
CA TYR A 1000 10.31 47.35 -13.56
C TYR A 1000 10.72 46.11 -14.35
N ASP A 1001 11.21 46.32 -15.57
CA ASP A 1001 11.82 45.27 -16.41
C ASP A 1001 13.04 45.83 -17.14
N ILE A 1002 14.04 44.98 -17.42
CA ILE A 1002 15.23 45.33 -18.17
C ILE A 1002 15.28 44.49 -19.44
N VAL A 1003 15.09 45.15 -20.58
CA VAL A 1003 15.14 44.52 -21.90
C VAL A 1003 16.34 45.09 -22.66
N GLY A 1004 17.41 44.30 -22.76
CA GLY A 1004 18.68 44.80 -23.28
C GLY A 1004 19.26 45.87 -22.37
N ASN A 1005 19.53 47.06 -22.91
CA ASN A 1005 19.99 48.21 -22.12
C ASN A 1005 18.84 49.16 -21.70
N THR A 1006 17.58 48.80 -21.94
CA THR A 1006 16.45 49.68 -21.64
C THR A 1006 15.78 49.27 -20.33
N PHE A 1007 15.71 50.20 -19.37
CA PHE A 1007 14.86 50.12 -18.19
C PHE A 1007 13.43 50.49 -18.58
N THR A 1008 12.49 49.57 -18.43
CA THR A 1008 11.10 49.68 -18.91
C THR A 1008 10.11 49.31 -17.81
N HIS A 1009 8.82 49.37 -18.13
CA HIS A 1009 7.72 48.97 -17.23
C HIS A 1009 7.66 49.75 -15.89
N THR A 1010 8.37 50.88 -15.81
CA THR A 1010 8.15 51.86 -14.75
C THR A 1010 6.68 52.32 -14.77
N PRO A 1011 6.08 52.67 -13.62
CA PRO A 1011 4.71 53.18 -13.56
C PRO A 1011 4.51 54.23 -14.65
N ASN A 1012 3.44 54.09 -15.46
CA ASN A 1012 3.27 54.60 -16.83
C ASN A 1012 3.66 56.08 -17.12
N ILE A 1013 3.95 56.88 -16.10
CA ILE A 1013 4.63 58.18 -16.14
C ILE A 1013 5.52 58.32 -14.88
N ALA A 1014 6.80 57.97 -14.93
CA ALA A 1014 7.74 58.17 -13.82
C ALA A 1014 8.39 59.56 -13.90
N THR A 1015 8.30 60.32 -12.80
CA THR A 1015 9.00 61.59 -12.61
C THR A 1015 9.76 61.55 -11.30
N GLY A 1016 11.03 61.90 -11.33
CA GLY A 1016 11.88 61.82 -10.16
C GLY A 1016 13.29 61.37 -10.47
N LYS A 1017 14.09 61.22 -9.42
CA LYS A 1017 15.45 60.73 -9.55
C LYS A 1017 15.47 59.21 -9.53
N LEU A 1018 15.92 58.61 -10.63
CA LEU A 1018 16.19 57.19 -10.75
C LEU A 1018 17.64 56.95 -10.35
N THR A 1019 17.84 56.12 -9.33
CA THR A 1019 19.15 55.71 -8.83
C THR A 1019 19.29 54.20 -9.01
N ILE A 1020 20.28 53.77 -9.77
CA ILE A 1020 20.59 52.36 -10.00
C ILE A 1020 21.86 52.01 -9.23
N ILE A 1021 21.74 51.07 -8.28
CA ILE A 1021 22.89 50.42 -7.67
C ILE A 1021 23.18 49.15 -8.46
N GLN A 1022 24.26 49.12 -9.22
CA GLN A 1022 24.67 47.97 -10.02
C GLN A 1022 25.88 47.30 -9.37
N PHE A 1023 25.66 46.14 -8.74
CA PHE A 1023 26.70 45.35 -8.09
C PHE A 1023 27.78 44.91 -9.10
N SER A 1024 29.03 44.79 -8.65
CA SER A 1024 30.14 44.27 -9.45
C SER A 1024 30.09 42.73 -9.53
N GLY A 1025 30.78 42.13 -10.50
CA GLY A 1025 31.03 40.68 -10.52
C GLY A 1025 32.03 40.21 -9.47
N ASN A 1026 31.69 39.18 -8.70
CA ASN A 1026 32.66 38.41 -7.92
C ASN A 1026 33.46 37.47 -8.84
N ASN A 1027 34.45 36.77 -8.28
CA ASN A 1027 35.30 35.86 -9.04
C ASN A 1027 34.59 34.62 -9.63
N LEU A 1028 33.32 34.42 -9.32
CA LEU A 1028 32.44 33.40 -9.88
C LEU A 1028 31.47 33.99 -10.92
N THR A 1029 31.68 35.22 -11.39
CA THR A 1029 30.79 35.92 -12.35
C THR A 1029 29.34 36.04 -11.85
N THR A 1030 29.16 36.18 -10.54
CA THR A 1030 27.86 36.48 -9.88
C THR A 1030 27.95 37.83 -9.15
N PRO A 1031 26.83 38.53 -8.87
CA PRO A 1031 26.90 39.81 -8.20
C PRO A 1031 27.56 39.69 -6.83
N THR A 1032 28.45 40.64 -6.52
CA THR A 1032 29.21 40.68 -5.27
C THR A 1032 28.26 40.72 -4.07
N GLY A 1033 28.48 39.81 -3.11
CA GLY A 1033 27.58 39.62 -1.98
C GLY A 1033 26.33 38.78 -2.27
N THR A 1034 26.14 38.35 -3.52
CA THR A 1034 25.04 37.48 -3.99
C THR A 1034 23.69 37.92 -3.41
N PRO A 1035 23.23 39.15 -3.74
CA PRO A 1035 21.98 39.69 -3.22
C PRO A 1035 20.81 38.76 -3.57
N VAL A 1036 20.00 38.46 -2.57
CA VAL A 1036 18.74 37.73 -2.71
C VAL A 1036 17.63 38.71 -2.39
N ASN A 1037 16.81 39.03 -3.39
CA ASN A 1037 15.61 39.86 -3.25
C ASN A 1037 14.38 38.97 -3.43
N VAL A 1038 13.46 39.00 -2.46
CA VAL A 1038 12.18 38.27 -2.54
C VAL A 1038 11.06 39.20 -2.14
N VAL A 1039 10.11 39.41 -3.05
CA VAL A 1039 8.90 40.18 -2.79
C VAL A 1039 7.81 39.30 -2.20
N THR A 1040 7.15 39.80 -1.16
CA THR A 1040 5.93 39.20 -0.61
C THR A 1040 4.91 40.29 -0.30
N TYR A 1041 3.63 39.95 -0.29
CA TYR A 1041 2.59 40.88 0.15
C TYR A 1041 2.37 40.72 1.65
N SER A 1042 2.11 41.84 2.32
CA SER A 1042 1.58 41.82 3.68
C SER A 1042 0.30 40.98 3.75
N VAL A 1043 0.06 40.41 4.93
CA VAL A 1043 -1.21 39.75 5.25
C VAL A 1043 -1.80 40.49 6.45
N ALA A 1044 -3.09 40.81 6.38
CA ALA A 1044 -3.76 41.61 7.40
C ALA A 1044 -3.58 40.98 8.80
N ASN A 1045 -3.00 41.76 9.71
CA ASN A 1045 -2.70 41.41 11.09
C ASN A 1045 -1.59 40.33 11.28
N GLN A 1046 -0.84 39.99 10.23
CA GLN A 1046 0.31 39.09 10.32
C GLN A 1046 1.59 39.86 10.66
N THR A 1047 2.30 39.41 11.70
CA THR A 1047 3.59 39.96 12.11
C THR A 1047 4.78 39.12 11.62
N GLY A 1048 4.68 37.78 11.61
CA GLY A 1048 5.80 36.90 11.22
C GLY A 1048 5.87 36.62 9.72
N TYR A 1049 7.05 36.77 9.10
CA TYR A 1049 7.31 36.46 7.69
C TYR A 1049 8.54 35.56 7.57
N ALA A 1050 8.43 34.50 6.76
CA ALA A 1050 9.51 33.56 6.52
C ALA A 1050 10.41 34.06 5.40
N PHE A 1051 11.71 34.18 5.67
CA PHE A 1051 12.72 34.56 4.69
C PHE A 1051 14.08 34.07 5.16
N VAL A 1052 14.80 33.35 4.31
CA VAL A 1052 16.14 32.86 4.63
C VAL A 1052 17.15 33.98 4.37
N PHE A 1053 17.84 34.43 5.41
CA PHE A 1053 18.82 35.50 5.32
C PHE A 1053 20.07 35.23 6.15
N THR A 1054 21.16 35.91 5.80
CA THR A 1054 22.41 35.91 6.59
C THR A 1054 22.28 36.91 7.73
N THR A 1055 22.61 36.50 8.95
CA THR A 1055 22.56 37.38 10.14
C THR A 1055 23.34 38.68 9.92
N GLY A 1056 22.70 39.82 10.20
CA GLY A 1056 23.29 41.15 10.03
C GLY A 1056 23.42 41.60 8.56
N ALA A 1057 22.70 40.98 7.64
CA ALA A 1057 22.64 41.37 6.24
C ALA A 1057 21.20 41.46 5.69
N LEU A 1058 20.19 41.48 6.57
CA LEU A 1058 18.78 41.63 6.20
C LEU A 1058 18.42 43.10 6.02
N SER A 1059 17.68 43.42 4.96
CA SER A 1059 16.95 44.67 4.81
C SER A 1059 15.55 44.38 4.29
N VAL A 1060 14.54 44.88 4.99
CA VAL A 1060 13.13 44.75 4.60
C VAL A 1060 12.64 46.13 4.17
N TYR A 1061 11.98 46.20 3.03
CA TYR A 1061 11.38 47.42 2.52
C TYR A 1061 9.87 47.25 2.42
N ALA A 1062 9.10 48.19 2.96
CA ALA A 1062 7.65 48.24 2.86
C ALA A 1062 7.24 49.38 1.91
N ASN A 1063 6.53 49.04 0.83
CA ASN A 1063 6.15 49.97 -0.25
C ASN A 1063 7.32 50.87 -0.69
N GLY A 1064 8.50 50.28 -0.83
CA GLY A 1064 9.73 50.96 -1.26
C GLY A 1064 10.55 51.64 -0.16
N THR A 1065 10.02 51.85 1.04
CA THR A 1065 10.75 52.45 2.17
C THR A 1065 11.42 51.40 3.04
N ARG A 1066 12.69 51.61 3.41
CA ARG A 1066 13.43 50.66 4.27
C ARG A 1066 12.91 50.72 5.72
N LEU A 1067 12.57 49.56 6.26
CA LEU A 1067 12.25 49.35 7.67
C LEU A 1067 13.51 49.26 8.53
N ILE A 1068 13.41 49.66 9.79
CA ILE A 1068 14.53 49.72 10.73
C ILE A 1068 14.60 48.43 11.58
N ASP A 1069 15.80 47.85 11.68
CA ASP A 1069 16.05 46.64 12.47
C ASP A 1069 15.89 46.93 13.98
N ASN A 1070 15.26 46.00 14.69
CA ASN A 1070 14.85 46.07 16.11
C ASN A 1070 13.89 47.22 16.47
N VAL A 1071 13.38 47.97 15.49
CA VAL A 1071 12.35 49.00 15.68
C VAL A 1071 11.08 48.60 14.95
N ASP A 1072 11.15 48.44 13.63
CA ASP A 1072 9.99 48.10 12.79
C ASP A 1072 9.84 46.58 12.62
N TYR A 1073 10.95 45.84 12.69
CA TYR A 1073 10.95 44.38 12.69
C TYR A 1073 12.10 43.82 13.53
N THR A 1074 11.97 42.56 13.97
CA THR A 1074 13.01 41.81 14.66
C THR A 1074 13.39 40.57 13.83
N PRO A 1075 14.66 40.42 13.41
CA PRO A 1075 15.12 39.23 12.71
C PRO A 1075 15.18 38.02 13.65
N ALA A 1076 14.83 36.85 13.13
CA ALA A 1076 14.95 35.54 13.73
C ALA A 1076 15.57 34.55 12.74
N THR A 1077 15.88 33.32 13.17
CA THR A 1077 16.44 32.33 12.25
C THR A 1077 15.44 32.03 11.12
N ASN A 1078 15.82 32.33 9.87
CA ASN A 1078 15.02 32.15 8.65
C ASN A 1078 13.64 32.85 8.65
N SER A 1079 13.46 33.90 9.45
CA SER A 1079 12.22 34.68 9.51
C SER A 1079 12.45 36.05 10.15
N TYR A 1080 11.55 36.99 9.96
CA TYR A 1080 11.50 38.19 10.79
C TYR A 1080 10.07 38.45 11.25
N THR A 1081 9.94 39.17 12.37
CA THR A 1081 8.65 39.56 12.94
C THR A 1081 8.52 41.07 12.89
N LEU A 1082 7.52 41.58 12.18
CA LEU A 1082 7.13 43.00 12.22
C LEU A 1082 6.68 43.35 13.64
N THR A 1083 7.15 44.48 14.16
CA THR A 1083 6.74 45.03 15.46
C THR A 1083 5.27 45.41 15.44
N THR A 1084 4.79 45.98 14.34
CA THR A 1084 3.37 46.31 14.10
C THR A 1084 2.92 45.66 12.79
N ALA A 1085 1.84 44.88 12.83
CA ALA A 1085 1.29 44.26 11.63
C ALA A 1085 0.58 45.30 10.76
N TYR A 1086 0.68 45.14 9.43
CA TYR A 1086 -0.16 45.88 8.50
C TYR A 1086 -1.60 45.37 8.58
N THR A 1087 -2.56 46.30 8.47
CA THR A 1087 -4.00 45.97 8.51
C THR A 1087 -4.55 45.58 7.14
N ASP A 1088 -3.76 45.80 6.08
CA ASP A 1088 -4.10 45.47 4.70
C ASP A 1088 -3.29 44.26 4.19
N SER A 1089 -3.61 43.85 2.96
CA SER A 1089 -2.87 42.82 2.21
C SER A 1089 -2.31 43.38 0.91
N THR A 1090 -2.06 44.68 0.87
CA THR A 1090 -1.64 45.43 -0.32
C THR A 1090 -0.23 46.01 -0.16
N THR A 1091 0.26 46.12 1.07
CA THR A 1091 1.63 46.56 1.35
C THR A 1091 2.60 45.53 0.80
N ILE A 1092 3.49 45.96 -0.09
CA ILE A 1092 4.54 45.13 -0.70
C ILE A 1092 5.74 45.13 0.22
N LEU A 1093 6.19 43.95 0.62
CA LEU A 1093 7.38 43.71 1.42
C LEU A 1093 8.48 43.13 0.53
N GLN A 1094 9.48 43.94 0.18
CA GLN A 1094 10.69 43.48 -0.50
C GLN A 1094 11.74 43.10 0.56
N GLN A 1095 12.09 41.82 0.59
CA GLN A 1095 12.99 41.23 1.58
C GLN A 1095 14.33 40.96 0.91
N GLN A 1096 15.39 41.60 1.39
CA GLN A 1096 16.73 41.53 0.81
C GLN A 1096 17.74 40.94 1.79
N SER A 1097 18.57 40.00 1.34
CA SER A 1097 19.71 39.48 2.09
C SER A 1097 20.96 39.36 1.23
N PHE A 1098 22.13 39.43 1.86
CA PHE A 1098 23.43 39.20 1.21
C PHE A 1098 24.19 38.03 1.85
N ALA A 1099 25.03 37.34 1.08
CA ALA A 1099 25.98 36.34 1.55
C ALA A 1099 27.20 37.00 2.21
N ARG A 1100 26.99 37.59 3.39
CA ARG A 1100 28.00 38.31 4.17
C ARG A 1100 28.94 37.34 4.92
N THR A 1101 30.25 37.56 4.80
CA THR A 1101 31.33 36.89 5.54
C THR A 1101 31.61 37.53 6.90
N GLY A 1102 31.46 38.84 7.02
CA GLY A 1102 31.72 39.59 8.26
C GLY A 1102 31.40 41.09 8.11
N SER A 1103 31.75 41.92 9.10
CA SER A 1103 31.54 43.39 9.05
C SER A 1103 32.42 44.07 8.00
N ALA A 1104 31.84 45.09 7.36
CA ALA A 1104 32.46 45.89 6.30
C ALA A 1104 33.75 46.60 6.73
#